data_AF-A0A0P1AQ34-F1
#
_entry.id   AF-A0A0P1AQ34-F1
#
_cell.length_a   1.000
_cell.length_b   1.000
_cell.length_c   1.000
_cell.angle_alpha   90.00
_cell.angle_beta   90.00
_cell.angle_gamma   90.00
#
_symmetry.space_group_name_H-M   'P 1'
#
loop_
_entity.id
_entity.type
_entity.pdbx_description
1 polymer ?
#
loop_
_entity_poly.entity_id
_entity_poly.type
_entity_poly.pdbx_seq_one_letter_code
_entity_poly.pdbx_strand_id
1 'polypeptide(L)'
;MEKEEISKKKDGRTFSPLRFMQVALAITLFFSITYMYQFVTVSITLRSVNDSEDSKDVGIVRNRVLGHSILHLQGFEAAHKFVSDYDIEQGPLYILFMSDADENGKYWCPDCERAKKPVMDAFNRAPRGSKLVEIRVGPQSYWSDYMNEFRQNQLFYLDHIPTLMRYEGGGNSSTMLTESFCNDPDLLDYVFRVNKPLAGKPHENKVLTMTSPTEVINYVGTYDHSHPLFLFFVSGNHDFNGRLWCPYCDRADVAVMHYFNYTALDDAVLIRIVVSNSYKEWKKNENPFKQLEFREKVTLLQGVPYLGFVRKDLPANKVHVFQFMPDYVETQKLLTFFKNRPIYYCNLIFGHDLETFCNLIMYDRRRHNHSNVRVWLQRNLWLVTASVLIVIYCIFTVYTTTWMQIYSEQKESKHLTQESHNLMDVTNVFKDNSDNTMEEMASEIEYEEEEDRMKIIDTNDISYVRTVATVPVSRAEVPFKDFNVEEEHEKVISDVPTSEVHDVVKVLPSDEGSTNESVVLLVSETETIDNHYESWNDVDELSDVVNHHAPISDTSASSSESFTNASTLYSSLPIARIRPIEYRKTFDKTRLKVEISEQSGSWIPFENRHHKIVGYNATLEYLQYYTKAADSKEELFLFFTCSTRDGDQDDWNPNCATAREKVYSIFSKSPSTNRLVTIYAGTYEDWMDGNNFTFDDDLRLKAVPTLMRWDGGTPGSLRSTWGVLVDVSILYDPFVRYLFRNTDKEDQLLVKPEVESKEIITVRGYSSYRAYVDSYVTSNFSYPLFMMVLSGRLEHNNRLWCPWCRQSELPVKYAFYAYAPVNAKLLLIETYDNRSEWRNPDNEFKVDPQLAIKGVPWFYRVSSRTLGDPLVYEHIKKKFYLLEALEQVFAPL
;
A
#
# COMPACT_ATOMS: atom_id res chain seq x y z
N MET A 1 99.28 -7.60 1.38
CA MET A 1 98.85 -8.22 2.65
C MET A 1 97.39 -7.87 2.84
N GLU A 2 96.46 -8.81 3.01
CA GLU A 2 96.55 -10.25 2.77
C GLU A 2 95.15 -10.77 2.38
N LYS A 3 95.05 -12.01 1.89
CA LYS A 3 93.78 -12.61 1.46
C LYS A 3 93.00 -13.16 2.66
N GLU A 4 91.68 -13.27 2.53
CA GLU A 4 91.05 -14.61 2.41
C GLU A 4 89.64 -14.55 1.79
N GLU A 5 89.25 -15.64 1.13
CA GLU A 5 87.96 -15.79 0.44
C GLU A 5 87.02 -16.68 1.26
N ILE A 6 85.83 -16.19 1.62
CA ILE A 6 84.81 -17.04 2.26
C ILE A 6 84.04 -17.80 1.16
N SER A 7 84.48 -19.05 0.93
CA SER A 7 83.88 -19.96 -0.05
C SER A 7 82.51 -20.49 0.35
N LYS A 8 81.71 -20.89 -0.64
CA LYS A 8 80.40 -21.52 -0.46
C LYS A 8 80.52 -22.88 0.23
N LYS A 9 79.63 -23.17 1.18
CA LYS A 9 79.33 -24.56 1.60
C LYS A 9 77.83 -24.85 1.57
N LYS A 10 77.37 -25.54 0.53
CA LYS A 10 76.05 -26.19 0.49
C LYS A 10 76.19 -27.60 1.08
N ASP A 11 75.89 -27.77 2.36
CA ASP A 11 75.83 -29.11 2.98
C ASP A 11 74.53 -29.82 2.58
N GLY A 12 74.54 -30.43 1.40
CA GLY A 12 73.45 -31.26 0.90
C GLY A 12 73.35 -32.58 1.64
N ARG A 13 72.48 -32.68 2.64
CA ARG A 13 72.09 -33.96 3.26
C ARG A 13 71.36 -34.82 2.23
N THR A 14 72.06 -35.79 1.65
CA THR A 14 71.48 -36.85 0.83
C THR A 14 70.63 -37.77 1.70
N PHE A 15 69.30 -37.56 1.68
CA PHE A 15 68.37 -38.55 2.21
C PHE A 15 68.55 -39.86 1.43
N SER A 16 68.88 -40.96 2.09
CA SER A 16 68.86 -42.26 1.42
C SER A 16 67.41 -42.63 1.08
N PRO A 17 67.15 -43.27 -0.07
CA PRO A 17 65.78 -43.62 -0.48
C PRO A 17 65.09 -44.53 0.55
N LEU A 18 65.86 -45.35 1.27
CA LEU A 18 65.36 -46.17 2.38
C LEU A 18 64.85 -45.32 3.56
N ARG A 19 65.58 -44.26 3.95
CA ARG A 19 65.13 -43.31 4.99
C ARG A 19 63.89 -42.52 4.54
N PHE A 20 63.81 -42.17 3.25
CA PHE A 20 62.62 -41.52 2.69
C PHE A 20 61.39 -42.45 2.72
N MET A 21 61.52 -43.70 2.29
CA MET A 21 60.44 -44.69 2.42
C MET A 21 60.03 -44.96 3.87
N GLN A 22 60.98 -45.05 4.81
CA GLN A 22 60.68 -45.21 6.23
C GLN A 22 59.89 -44.02 6.81
N VAL A 23 60.24 -42.80 6.44
CA VAL A 23 59.50 -41.59 6.85
C VAL A 23 58.11 -41.55 6.18
N ALA A 24 58.02 -41.86 4.88
CA ALA A 24 56.74 -41.92 4.18
C ALA A 24 55.79 -42.98 4.78
N LEU A 25 56.29 -44.17 5.10
CA LEU A 25 55.53 -45.24 5.74
C LEU A 25 55.08 -44.86 7.17
N ALA A 26 55.94 -44.21 7.95
CA ALA A 26 55.58 -43.72 9.28
C ALA A 26 54.49 -42.64 9.21
N ILE A 27 54.55 -41.75 8.21
CA ILE A 27 53.54 -40.71 7.97
C ILE A 27 52.21 -41.33 7.52
N THR A 28 52.20 -42.29 6.59
CA THR A 28 50.95 -42.94 6.17
C THR A 28 50.33 -43.80 7.26
N LEU A 29 51.14 -44.48 8.09
CA LEU A 29 50.67 -45.18 9.30
C LEU A 29 50.09 -44.21 10.34
N PHE A 30 50.72 -43.06 10.57
CA PHE A 30 50.20 -42.04 11.49
C PHE A 30 48.85 -41.50 11.01
N PHE A 31 48.73 -41.15 9.73
CA PHE A 31 47.45 -40.72 9.16
C PHE A 31 46.39 -41.83 9.17
N SER A 32 46.74 -43.08 8.86
CA SER A 32 45.75 -44.18 8.88
C SER A 32 45.26 -44.51 10.30
N ILE A 33 46.13 -44.45 11.31
CA ILE A 33 45.75 -44.59 12.73
C ILE A 33 44.87 -43.43 13.17
N THR A 34 45.19 -42.19 12.78
CA THR A 34 44.37 -41.01 13.09
C THR A 34 42.98 -41.11 12.45
N TYR A 35 42.91 -41.57 11.20
CA TYR A 35 41.66 -41.80 10.48
C TYR A 35 40.84 -42.95 11.09
N MET A 36 41.48 -44.05 11.49
CA MET A 36 40.82 -45.12 12.25
C MET A 36 40.28 -44.64 13.59
N TYR A 37 41.03 -43.80 14.32
CA TYR A 37 40.58 -43.24 15.59
C TYR A 37 39.34 -42.36 15.41
N GLN A 38 39.31 -41.49 14.40
CA GLN A 38 38.12 -40.71 14.01
C GLN A 38 36.94 -41.61 13.61
N PHE A 39 37.17 -42.67 12.84
CA PHE A 39 36.11 -43.58 12.43
C PHE A 39 35.54 -44.37 13.62
N VAL A 40 36.39 -44.79 14.57
CA VAL A 40 35.99 -45.50 15.79
C VAL A 40 35.24 -44.59 16.76
N THR A 41 35.66 -43.34 16.98
CA THR A 41 34.90 -42.40 17.84
C THR A 41 33.52 -42.08 17.27
N VAL A 42 33.42 -41.90 15.95
CA VAL A 42 32.12 -41.77 15.24
C VAL A 42 31.27 -43.05 15.35
N SER A 43 31.89 -44.23 15.28
CA SER A 43 31.18 -45.51 15.45
C SER A 43 30.67 -45.75 16.87
N ILE A 44 31.37 -45.22 17.88
CA ILE A 44 30.95 -45.30 19.30
C ILE A 44 29.79 -44.34 19.58
N THR A 45 29.82 -43.10 19.06
CA THR A 45 28.68 -42.17 19.16
C THR A 45 27.45 -42.67 18.39
N LEU A 46 27.63 -43.46 17.33
CA LEU A 46 26.53 -44.13 16.63
C LEU A 46 25.87 -45.25 17.43
N ARG A 47 26.60 -45.90 18.36
CA ARG A 47 26.02 -46.95 19.21
C ARG A 47 25.23 -46.39 20.40
N SER A 48 25.70 -45.32 21.05
CA SER A 48 25.01 -44.76 22.21
C SER A 48 23.69 -44.03 21.90
N VAL A 49 23.28 -43.97 20.63
CA VAL A 49 22.01 -43.39 20.16
C VAL A 49 20.99 -44.48 19.79
N ASN A 50 21.42 -45.74 19.64
CA ASN A 50 20.53 -46.85 19.27
C ASN A 50 19.88 -47.56 20.49
N ASP A 51 20.30 -47.25 21.72
CA ASP A 51 19.73 -47.82 22.96
C ASP A 51 18.50 -47.03 23.49
N SER A 52 17.88 -46.18 22.67
CA SER A 52 16.70 -45.37 23.04
C SER A 52 15.57 -45.44 21.99
N GLU A 53 15.12 -46.64 21.64
CA GLU A 53 13.89 -46.86 20.86
C GLU A 53 12.63 -46.81 21.75
N ASP A 54 11.99 -45.64 21.88
CA ASP A 54 10.52 -45.57 22.00
C ASP A 54 9.95 -44.20 21.58
N SER A 55 9.56 -44.09 20.31
CA SER A 55 8.53 -43.19 19.74
C SER A 55 8.57 -43.27 18.20
N LYS A 56 7.47 -42.93 17.53
CA LYS A 56 7.34 -42.99 16.06
C LYS A 56 7.49 -41.60 15.42
N ASP A 57 7.76 -41.64 14.11
CA ASP A 57 7.64 -40.54 13.14
C ASP A 57 8.63 -39.35 13.26
N VAL A 58 9.91 -39.60 12.90
CA VAL A 58 10.75 -38.59 12.20
C VAL A 58 11.57 -39.26 11.09
N GLY A 59 11.39 -38.82 9.83
CA GLY A 59 12.07 -39.37 8.65
C GLY A 59 13.51 -38.87 8.44
N ILE A 60 14.47 -39.30 9.26
CA ILE A 60 15.85 -38.78 9.23
C ILE A 60 16.70 -39.41 8.10
N VAL A 61 16.80 -38.72 6.95
CA VAL A 61 17.73 -39.06 5.86
C VAL A 61 18.99 -38.18 5.94
N ARG A 62 20.15 -38.75 6.31
CA ARG A 62 21.43 -38.02 6.49
C ARG A 62 22.42 -38.26 5.34
N ASN A 63 22.34 -37.45 4.28
CA ASN A 63 23.35 -37.42 3.21
C ASN A 63 24.62 -36.66 3.65
N ARG A 64 25.62 -37.38 4.19
CA ARG A 64 26.95 -36.84 4.54
C ARG A 64 27.97 -37.05 3.42
N VAL A 65 27.97 -36.19 2.40
CA VAL A 65 28.90 -36.31 1.24
C VAL A 65 30.08 -35.32 1.30
N LEU A 66 29.90 -34.12 1.88
CA LEU A 66 30.93 -33.05 1.89
C LEU A 66 31.29 -32.49 3.29
N GLY A 67 30.71 -33.06 4.35
CA GLY A 67 30.82 -32.52 5.73
C GLY A 67 29.72 -31.53 6.10
N HIS A 68 28.93 -31.10 5.11
CA HIS A 68 27.60 -30.52 5.31
C HIS A 68 26.60 -31.59 5.76
N SER A 69 25.49 -31.17 6.38
CA SER A 69 24.33 -32.03 6.62
C SER A 69 23.04 -31.31 6.27
N ILE A 70 22.22 -31.94 5.43
CA ILE A 70 20.83 -31.56 5.21
C ILE A 70 19.96 -32.37 6.19
N LEU A 71 18.94 -31.73 6.76
CA LEU A 71 17.88 -32.33 7.55
C LEU A 71 16.54 -31.89 6.95
N HIS A 72 15.55 -32.77 6.95
CA HIS A 72 14.17 -32.45 6.56
C HIS A 72 13.27 -32.58 7.79
N LEU A 73 12.42 -31.58 8.05
CA LEU A 73 11.45 -31.54 9.13
C LEU A 73 10.05 -31.24 8.58
N GLN A 74 9.02 -31.74 9.27
CA GLN A 74 7.63 -31.66 8.86
C GLN A 74 6.79 -30.96 9.94
N GLY A 75 6.09 -29.90 9.58
CA GLY A 75 5.19 -29.18 10.48
C GLY A 75 5.88 -28.34 11.56
N PHE A 76 5.08 -27.56 12.28
CA PHE A 76 5.57 -26.53 13.21
C PHE A 76 6.29 -27.11 14.43
N GLU A 77 5.72 -28.10 15.12
CA GLU A 77 6.26 -28.62 16.39
C GLU A 77 7.68 -29.18 16.25
N ALA A 78 7.93 -30.00 15.22
CA ALA A 78 9.24 -30.58 14.95
C ALA A 78 10.28 -29.50 14.60
N ALA A 79 9.86 -28.47 13.84
CA ALA A 79 10.70 -27.33 13.49
C ALA A 79 11.04 -26.46 14.71
N HIS A 80 10.03 -26.03 15.48
CA HIS A 80 10.17 -25.16 16.63
C HIS A 80 11.08 -25.80 17.69
N LYS A 81 10.86 -27.08 18.00
CA LYS A 81 11.72 -27.85 18.89
C LYS A 81 13.16 -27.92 18.39
N PHE A 82 13.38 -28.36 17.13
CA PHE A 82 14.73 -28.52 16.59
C PHE A 82 15.53 -27.21 16.59
N VAL A 83 14.92 -26.08 16.24
CA VAL A 83 15.61 -24.78 16.18
C VAL A 83 15.82 -24.19 17.58
N SER A 84 14.89 -24.38 18.51
CA SER A 84 15.05 -23.98 19.92
C SER A 84 16.18 -24.75 20.60
N ASP A 85 16.26 -26.06 20.37
CA ASP A 85 17.31 -26.95 20.91
C ASP A 85 18.66 -26.81 20.15
N TYR A 86 18.75 -25.96 19.12
CA TYR A 86 19.93 -25.89 18.26
C TYR A 86 21.06 -25.04 18.84
N ASP A 87 22.13 -25.70 19.24
CA ASP A 87 23.41 -25.08 19.59
C ASP A 87 24.26 -24.73 18.35
N ILE A 88 24.62 -23.45 18.25
CA ILE A 88 25.42 -22.86 17.17
C ILE A 88 26.91 -23.24 17.20
N GLU A 89 27.46 -23.69 18.35
CA GLU A 89 28.84 -24.19 18.42
C GLU A 89 29.04 -25.42 17.53
N GLN A 90 27.95 -26.14 17.22
CA GLN A 90 27.95 -27.27 16.29
C GLN A 90 28.05 -26.87 14.80
N GLY A 91 28.16 -25.58 14.48
CA GLY A 91 28.32 -25.05 13.13
C GLY A 91 27.10 -24.27 12.61
N PRO A 92 27.26 -23.42 11.56
CA PRO A 92 26.20 -22.53 11.09
C PRO A 92 24.96 -23.28 10.61
N LEU A 93 23.79 -22.91 11.13
CA LEU A 93 22.50 -23.42 10.68
C LEU A 93 21.84 -22.45 9.69
N TYR A 94 21.41 -23.00 8.57
CA TYR A 94 20.53 -22.36 7.59
C TYR A 94 19.17 -23.04 7.65
N ILE A 95 18.11 -22.23 7.63
CA ILE A 95 16.73 -22.67 7.76
C ILE A 95 15.99 -22.29 6.47
N LEU A 96 15.47 -23.29 5.76
CA LEU A 96 14.75 -23.15 4.51
C LEU A 96 13.31 -23.62 4.72
N PHE A 97 12.37 -22.69 4.75
CA PHE A 97 10.94 -22.98 4.79
C PHE A 97 10.42 -23.21 3.38
N MET A 98 9.84 -24.39 3.15
CA MET A 98 9.25 -24.84 1.89
C MET A 98 7.78 -25.23 2.12
N SER A 99 7.00 -25.24 1.05
CA SER A 99 5.69 -25.91 1.07
C SER A 99 5.86 -27.42 1.33
N ASP A 100 4.76 -28.11 1.61
CA ASP A 100 4.76 -29.57 1.46
C ASP A 100 5.10 -30.03 0.04
N ALA A 101 5.57 -31.28 -0.05
CA ALA A 101 5.77 -31.99 -1.30
C ALA A 101 4.88 -33.23 -1.38
N ASP A 102 4.42 -33.55 -2.58
CA ASP A 102 3.64 -34.76 -2.85
C ASP A 102 4.47 -36.05 -2.77
N GLU A 103 3.83 -37.20 -3.01
CA GLU A 103 4.49 -38.53 -3.06
C GLU A 103 5.61 -38.62 -4.11
N ASN A 104 5.59 -37.75 -5.13
CA ASN A 104 6.63 -37.65 -6.17
C ASN A 104 7.79 -36.72 -5.76
N GLY A 105 7.70 -36.07 -4.58
CA GLY A 105 8.68 -35.10 -4.10
C GLY A 105 8.55 -33.72 -4.76
N LYS A 106 7.43 -33.41 -5.41
CA LYS A 106 7.12 -32.12 -6.04
C LYS A 106 6.37 -31.21 -5.05
N TYR A 107 6.84 -29.98 -4.91
CA TYR A 107 6.23 -28.96 -4.04
C TYR A 107 4.90 -28.42 -4.61
N TRP A 108 3.92 -28.15 -3.72
CA TRP A 108 2.67 -27.51 -4.14
C TRP A 108 2.85 -26.02 -4.45
N CYS A 109 3.82 -25.34 -3.82
CA CYS A 109 4.18 -23.96 -4.15
C CYS A 109 5.13 -23.93 -5.37
N PRO A 110 4.78 -23.22 -6.47
CA PRO A 110 5.64 -23.13 -7.66
C PRO A 110 7.03 -22.57 -7.35
N ASP A 111 7.13 -21.60 -6.44
CA ASP A 111 8.40 -20.95 -6.13
C ASP A 111 9.29 -21.80 -5.22
N CYS A 112 8.72 -22.67 -4.39
CA CYS A 112 9.48 -23.71 -3.70
C CYS A 112 10.10 -24.68 -4.70
N GLU A 113 9.38 -25.09 -5.75
CA GLU A 113 9.96 -25.96 -6.79
C GLU A 113 11.04 -25.24 -7.62
N ARG A 114 10.88 -23.93 -7.90
CA ARG A 114 11.92 -23.13 -8.56
C ARG A 114 13.18 -23.00 -7.68
N ALA A 115 13.03 -22.65 -6.40
CA ALA A 115 14.15 -22.37 -5.48
C ALA A 115 14.94 -23.62 -5.05
N LYS A 116 14.29 -24.80 -5.01
CA LYS A 116 14.89 -26.09 -4.59
C LYS A 116 16.28 -26.34 -5.18
N LYS A 117 16.45 -26.13 -6.50
CA LYS A 117 17.73 -26.38 -7.17
C LYS A 117 18.78 -25.28 -6.89
N PRO A 118 18.51 -23.97 -7.13
CA PRO A 118 19.44 -22.89 -6.76
C PRO A 118 19.94 -22.97 -5.31
N VAL A 119 19.03 -23.16 -4.34
CA VAL A 119 19.38 -23.23 -2.91
C VAL A 119 20.33 -24.41 -2.62
N MET A 120 20.04 -25.59 -3.16
CA MET A 120 20.90 -26.77 -2.96
C MET A 120 22.24 -26.65 -3.68
N ASP A 121 22.26 -26.10 -4.91
CA ASP A 121 23.51 -25.84 -5.65
C ASP A 121 24.41 -24.83 -4.91
N ALA A 122 23.83 -23.83 -4.24
CA ALA A 122 24.54 -22.84 -3.43
C ALA A 122 24.97 -23.39 -2.07
N PHE A 123 24.13 -24.17 -1.38
CA PHE A 123 24.49 -24.83 -0.12
C PHE A 123 25.68 -25.78 -0.29
N ASN A 124 25.80 -26.46 -1.44
CA ASN A 124 26.99 -27.26 -1.77
C ASN A 124 28.30 -26.44 -1.87
N ARG A 125 28.22 -25.11 -2.01
CA ARG A 125 29.37 -24.17 -1.98
C ARG A 125 29.62 -23.55 -0.58
N ALA A 126 28.69 -23.72 0.36
CA ALA A 126 28.76 -23.17 1.71
C ALA A 126 29.98 -23.69 2.50
N PRO A 127 30.41 -23.00 3.58
CA PRO A 127 31.46 -23.49 4.47
C PRO A 127 31.25 -24.92 4.98
N ARG A 128 32.34 -25.66 5.22
CA ARG A 128 32.27 -27.01 5.80
C ARG A 128 31.72 -26.93 7.23
N GLY A 129 30.88 -27.91 7.60
CA GLY A 129 30.19 -27.92 8.89
C GLY A 129 28.92 -27.07 8.93
N SER A 130 28.59 -26.34 7.86
CA SER A 130 27.26 -25.75 7.72
C SER A 130 26.18 -26.82 7.59
N LYS A 131 25.03 -26.56 8.22
CA LYS A 131 23.85 -27.42 8.20
C LYS A 131 22.69 -26.68 7.53
N LEU A 132 21.89 -27.38 6.75
CA LEU A 132 20.65 -26.86 6.17
C LEU A 132 19.49 -27.68 6.73
N VAL A 133 18.47 -27.02 7.28
CA VAL A 133 17.20 -27.66 7.62
C VAL A 133 16.12 -27.19 6.67
N GLU A 134 15.60 -28.12 5.87
CA GLU A 134 14.38 -27.91 5.07
C GLU A 134 13.18 -28.17 5.98
N ILE A 135 12.40 -27.15 6.26
CA ILE A 135 11.16 -27.23 7.03
C ILE A 135 9.99 -27.17 6.06
N ARG A 136 9.21 -28.24 6.00
CA ARG A 136 7.96 -28.27 5.26
C ARG A 136 6.86 -27.70 6.14
N VAL A 137 6.32 -26.54 5.76
CA VAL A 137 5.32 -25.83 6.56
C VAL A 137 3.98 -26.55 6.62
N GLY A 138 3.68 -27.43 5.65
CA GLY A 138 2.42 -28.17 5.57
C GLY A 138 1.65 -27.92 4.27
N PRO A 139 0.37 -28.35 4.21
CA PRO A 139 -0.48 -28.20 3.03
C PRO A 139 -0.87 -26.75 2.75
N GLN A 140 -1.29 -26.46 1.52
CA GLN A 140 -1.65 -25.11 1.08
C GLN A 140 -2.73 -24.45 1.93
N SER A 141 -3.74 -25.20 2.37
CA SER A 141 -4.81 -24.71 3.26
C SER A 141 -4.28 -24.16 4.58
N TYR A 142 -3.33 -24.85 5.21
CA TYR A 142 -2.70 -24.43 6.46
C TYR A 142 -1.80 -23.20 6.26
N TRP A 143 -0.99 -23.17 5.19
CA TRP A 143 -0.16 -22.00 4.88
C TRP A 143 -0.98 -20.74 4.50
N SER A 144 -2.19 -20.94 3.98
CA SER A 144 -3.11 -19.86 3.58
C SER A 144 -3.84 -19.24 4.78
N ASP A 145 -3.83 -19.88 5.95
CA ASP A 145 -4.25 -19.24 7.20
C ASP A 145 -3.12 -18.30 7.67
N TYR A 146 -3.46 -17.03 7.88
CA TYR A 146 -2.54 -16.02 8.42
C TYR A 146 -2.26 -16.22 9.93
N MET A 147 -3.12 -16.95 10.64
CA MET A 147 -2.97 -17.25 12.07
C MET A 147 -2.14 -18.50 12.36
N ASN A 148 -1.62 -19.19 11.33
CA ASN A 148 -0.82 -20.39 11.54
C ASN A 148 0.50 -20.12 12.30
N GLU A 149 1.00 -21.14 12.99
CA GLU A 149 2.06 -21.02 13.98
C GLU A 149 3.40 -20.54 13.37
N PHE A 150 3.71 -20.84 12.10
CA PHE A 150 4.92 -20.31 11.44
C PHE A 150 4.89 -18.80 11.21
N ARG A 151 3.69 -18.23 11.09
CA ARG A 151 3.49 -16.79 10.89
C ARG A 151 3.47 -16.05 12.22
N GLN A 152 2.77 -16.63 13.21
CA GLN A 152 2.52 -15.98 14.50
C GLN A 152 3.64 -16.21 15.53
N ASN A 153 4.39 -17.32 15.46
CA ASN A 153 5.45 -17.60 16.42
C ASN A 153 6.69 -16.73 16.19
N GLN A 154 7.16 -16.11 17.27
CA GLN A 154 8.29 -15.17 17.31
C GLN A 154 9.61 -15.74 16.75
N LEU A 155 9.88 -17.03 16.92
CA LEU A 155 11.11 -17.68 16.43
C LEU A 155 11.23 -17.67 14.90
N PHE A 156 10.09 -17.70 14.20
CA PHE A 156 10.04 -17.83 12.74
C PHE A 156 9.50 -16.56 12.07
N TYR A 157 8.30 -16.10 12.47
CA TYR A 157 7.65 -14.87 12.02
C TYR A 157 7.70 -14.67 10.48
N LEU A 158 7.02 -15.56 9.75
CA LEU A 158 7.15 -15.70 8.29
C LEU A 158 5.93 -15.20 7.50
N ASP A 159 6.17 -14.30 6.55
CA ASP A 159 5.14 -13.81 5.63
C ASP A 159 5.01 -14.67 4.36
N HIS A 160 6.13 -15.20 3.85
CA HIS A 160 6.21 -15.87 2.53
C HIS A 160 6.96 -17.21 2.57
N ILE A 161 6.78 -18.02 1.53
CA ILE A 161 7.61 -19.19 1.18
C ILE A 161 7.89 -19.22 -0.33
N PRO A 162 9.03 -19.76 -0.81
CA PRO A 162 10.16 -20.27 -0.03
C PRO A 162 10.87 -19.15 0.72
N THR A 163 11.32 -19.41 1.94
CA THR A 163 12.11 -18.46 2.74
C THR A 163 13.36 -19.12 3.27
N LEU A 164 14.52 -18.55 2.97
CA LEU A 164 15.82 -18.98 3.48
C LEU A 164 16.33 -17.93 4.48
N MET A 165 16.67 -18.34 5.70
CA MET A 165 17.31 -17.48 6.70
C MET A 165 18.45 -18.21 7.41
N ARG A 166 19.35 -17.46 8.04
CA ARG A 166 20.48 -18.00 8.83
C ARG A 166 20.21 -17.82 10.32
N TYR A 167 20.29 -18.90 11.08
CA TYR A 167 20.10 -18.86 12.53
C TYR A 167 21.40 -18.41 13.23
N GLU A 168 21.26 -17.47 14.16
CA GLU A 168 22.35 -16.90 14.98
C GLU A 168 22.36 -17.45 16.42
N GLY A 169 21.35 -18.24 16.80
CA GLY A 169 21.25 -18.84 18.14
C GLY A 169 20.45 -18.01 19.14
N GLY A 170 19.99 -18.65 20.21
CA GLY A 170 19.21 -18.00 21.27
C GLY A 170 17.91 -17.35 20.77
N GLY A 171 17.25 -17.96 19.77
CA GLY A 171 16.08 -17.41 19.11
C GLY A 171 16.37 -16.46 17.94
N ASN A 172 17.60 -15.96 17.79
CA ASN A 172 17.91 -14.94 16.80
C ASN A 172 18.19 -15.48 15.40
N SER A 173 17.76 -14.75 14.38
CA SER A 173 18.01 -15.05 12.96
C SER A 173 18.47 -13.81 12.19
N SER A 174 19.21 -14.02 11.10
CA SER A 174 19.77 -12.97 10.25
C SER A 174 19.73 -13.37 8.76
N THR A 175 19.91 -12.38 7.88
CA THR A 175 20.09 -12.54 6.43
C THR A 175 19.00 -13.43 5.79
N MET A 176 17.79 -12.88 5.64
CA MET A 176 16.67 -13.54 4.98
C MET A 176 16.68 -13.32 3.45
N LEU A 177 16.24 -14.34 2.71
CA LEU A 177 15.76 -14.24 1.33
C LEU A 177 14.35 -14.85 1.26
N THR A 178 13.47 -14.29 0.43
CA THR A 178 12.13 -14.85 0.18
C THR A 178 11.85 -14.98 -1.32
N GLU A 179 10.98 -15.93 -1.68
CA GLU A 179 10.33 -16.09 -2.98
C GLU A 179 11.30 -16.06 -4.17
N SER A 180 11.30 -14.98 -4.94
CA SER A 180 12.13 -14.75 -6.12
C SER A 180 13.62 -14.71 -5.77
N PHE A 181 14.01 -14.09 -4.65
CA PHE A 181 15.40 -13.99 -4.21
C PHE A 181 16.00 -15.36 -3.83
N CYS A 182 15.17 -16.33 -3.44
CA CYS A 182 15.60 -17.73 -3.23
C CYS A 182 16.00 -18.46 -4.53
N ASN A 183 15.88 -17.81 -5.69
CA ASN A 183 16.36 -18.32 -6.98
C ASN A 183 17.67 -17.65 -7.43
N ASP A 184 18.10 -16.56 -6.78
CA ASP A 184 19.25 -15.78 -7.22
C ASP A 184 20.57 -16.39 -6.66
N PRO A 185 21.48 -16.85 -7.52
CA PRO A 185 22.66 -17.59 -7.08
C PRO A 185 23.69 -16.71 -6.33
N ASP A 186 23.71 -15.40 -6.56
CA ASP A 186 24.66 -14.47 -5.95
C ASP A 186 24.17 -14.02 -4.57
N LEU A 187 22.85 -13.80 -4.41
CA LEU A 187 22.24 -13.59 -3.10
C LEU A 187 22.33 -14.85 -2.23
N LEU A 188 22.11 -16.04 -2.80
CA LEU A 188 22.27 -17.32 -2.09
C LEU A 188 23.72 -17.53 -1.63
N ASP A 189 24.71 -17.27 -2.49
CA ASP A 189 26.13 -17.37 -2.11
C ASP A 189 26.52 -16.41 -0.97
N TYR A 190 25.89 -15.21 -0.93
CA TYR A 190 26.06 -14.25 0.15
C TYR A 190 25.48 -14.76 1.48
N VAL A 191 24.21 -15.23 1.49
CA VAL A 191 23.58 -15.75 2.71
C VAL A 191 24.31 -16.99 3.22
N PHE A 192 24.66 -17.94 2.35
CA PHE A 192 25.43 -19.12 2.71
C PHE A 192 26.90 -18.83 3.10
N ARG A 193 27.35 -17.56 3.02
CA ARG A 193 28.72 -17.11 3.30
C ARG A 193 29.76 -17.93 2.54
N VAL A 194 29.51 -18.12 1.25
CA VAL A 194 30.35 -18.92 0.34
C VAL A 194 31.73 -18.28 0.20
N ASN A 195 32.78 -19.06 0.47
CA ASN A 195 34.18 -18.59 0.51
C ASN A 195 34.73 -18.05 -0.82
N LYS A 196 34.03 -18.32 -1.93
CA LYS A 196 34.33 -17.88 -3.30
C LYS A 196 32.98 -17.72 -4.05
N PRO A 197 32.26 -16.61 -3.85
CA PRO A 197 30.94 -16.43 -4.43
C PRO A 197 31.02 -16.26 -5.95
N LEU A 198 29.95 -16.61 -6.66
CA LEU A 198 29.88 -16.52 -8.12
C LEU A 198 30.07 -15.07 -8.64
N ALA A 199 29.51 -14.07 -7.96
CA ALA A 199 29.73 -12.64 -8.19
C ALA A 199 31.21 -12.17 -8.09
N GLY A 200 32.13 -12.99 -7.57
CA GLY A 200 33.57 -12.70 -7.56
C GLY A 200 34.04 -11.96 -6.30
N LYS A 201 34.72 -10.81 -6.47
CA LYS A 201 35.15 -9.95 -5.35
C LYS A 201 34.30 -8.67 -5.37
N PRO A 202 33.70 -8.24 -4.25
CA PRO A 202 33.01 -6.95 -4.18
C PRO A 202 34.01 -5.78 -4.32
N HIS A 203 33.46 -4.63 -4.70
CA HIS A 203 34.16 -3.35 -4.69
C HIS A 203 34.46 -2.93 -3.24
N GLU A 204 35.43 -2.03 -3.04
CA GLU A 204 35.84 -1.57 -1.68
C GLU A 204 34.95 -0.41 -1.18
N ASN A 205 33.64 -0.58 -1.42
CA ASN A 205 32.58 0.34 -1.04
C ASN A 205 32.33 0.28 0.47
N LYS A 206 31.81 1.37 1.04
CA LYS A 206 31.69 1.56 2.49
C LYS A 206 30.21 1.60 2.88
N VAL A 207 29.83 0.83 3.89
CA VAL A 207 28.52 0.97 4.53
C VAL A 207 28.71 1.59 5.92
N LEU A 208 27.98 2.67 6.20
CA LEU A 208 27.96 3.36 7.49
C LEU A 208 26.59 3.13 8.11
N THR A 209 26.52 2.64 9.35
CA THR A 209 25.25 2.50 10.07
C THR A 209 25.04 3.70 10.98
N MET A 210 23.91 4.41 10.84
CA MET A 210 23.55 5.58 11.65
C MET A 210 22.18 5.38 12.30
N THR A 211 22.02 5.87 13.54
CA THR A 211 20.76 5.79 14.31
C THR A 211 20.21 7.15 14.71
N SER A 212 20.97 8.24 14.47
CA SER A 212 20.59 9.61 14.81
C SER A 212 20.32 10.44 13.56
N PRO A 213 19.21 11.20 13.47
CA PRO A 213 18.98 12.12 12.35
C PRO A 213 20.02 13.23 12.31
N THR A 214 20.53 13.68 13.46
CA THR A 214 21.55 14.73 13.56
C THR A 214 22.88 14.28 12.94
N GLU A 215 23.23 13.01 13.10
CA GLU A 215 24.40 12.41 12.47
C GLU A 215 24.26 12.39 10.94
N VAL A 216 23.11 11.93 10.44
CA VAL A 216 22.79 11.91 9.01
C VAL A 216 22.75 13.32 8.42
N ILE A 217 22.09 14.28 9.09
CA ILE A 217 22.04 15.70 8.70
C ILE A 217 23.46 16.28 8.59
N ASN A 218 24.32 16.04 9.58
CA ASN A 218 25.68 16.56 9.60
C ASN A 218 26.54 15.93 8.49
N TYR A 219 26.42 14.62 8.24
CA TYR A 219 27.13 13.94 7.15
C TYR A 219 26.67 14.45 5.78
N VAL A 220 25.35 14.48 5.54
CA VAL A 220 24.75 14.92 4.27
C VAL A 220 24.99 16.41 4.02
N GLY A 221 24.99 17.24 5.07
CA GLY A 221 25.32 18.66 4.99
C GLY A 221 26.80 18.93 4.65
N THR A 222 27.73 18.15 5.20
CA THR A 222 29.18 18.31 4.96
C THR A 222 29.69 17.60 3.70
N TYR A 223 28.97 16.60 3.19
CA TYR A 223 29.26 15.89 1.94
C TYR A 223 29.48 16.84 0.74
N ASP A 224 30.53 16.57 -0.02
CA ASP A 224 31.11 17.44 -1.07
C ASP A 224 30.93 16.90 -2.49
N HIS A 225 30.21 15.77 -2.64
CA HIS A 225 30.06 15.02 -3.90
C HIS A 225 31.36 14.38 -4.42
N SER A 226 32.34 14.12 -3.55
CA SER A 226 33.60 13.42 -3.90
C SER A 226 33.44 11.96 -4.34
N HIS A 227 32.37 11.30 -3.90
CA HIS A 227 32.09 9.87 -4.10
C HIS A 227 30.57 9.64 -4.24
N PRO A 228 30.09 8.55 -4.87
CA PRO A 228 28.66 8.25 -4.94
C PRO A 228 28.10 7.94 -3.54
N LEU A 229 27.09 8.69 -3.10
CA LEU A 229 26.45 8.52 -1.79
C LEU A 229 25.00 8.04 -1.94
N PHE A 230 24.65 7.01 -1.18
CA PHE A 230 23.31 6.43 -1.09
C PHE A 230 22.83 6.44 0.36
N LEU A 231 21.51 6.57 0.57
CA LEU A 231 20.85 6.45 1.87
C LEU A 231 19.90 5.25 1.82
N PHE A 232 19.92 4.38 2.82
CA PHE A 232 19.03 3.24 2.94
C PHE A 232 18.42 3.21 4.34
N PHE A 233 17.20 3.72 4.46
CA PHE A 233 16.46 3.76 5.71
C PHE A 233 15.73 2.45 5.92
N VAL A 234 15.89 1.88 7.10
CA VAL A 234 15.34 0.59 7.53
C VAL A 234 14.80 0.70 8.95
N SER A 235 13.94 -0.26 9.32
CA SER A 235 13.57 -0.49 10.71
C SER A 235 14.79 -0.84 11.59
N GLY A 236 14.61 -0.74 12.90
CA GLY A 236 15.38 -1.52 13.87
C GLY A 236 14.94 -2.99 13.89
N ASN A 237 15.31 -3.68 14.96
CA ASN A 237 15.20 -5.13 15.08
C ASN A 237 14.20 -5.52 16.18
N HIS A 238 13.53 -6.66 16.04
CA HIS A 238 12.70 -7.24 17.10
C HIS A 238 13.55 -7.80 18.25
N ASP A 239 13.19 -7.48 19.50
CA ASP A 239 13.84 -8.02 20.70
C ASP A 239 13.75 -9.55 20.81
N PHE A 240 12.77 -10.18 20.14
CA PHE A 240 12.46 -11.61 20.28
C PHE A 240 13.16 -12.54 19.27
N ASN A 241 13.68 -12.02 18.15
CA ASN A 241 14.38 -12.84 17.15
C ASN A 241 15.48 -12.10 16.35
N GLY A 242 15.78 -10.84 16.67
CA GLY A 242 16.85 -10.08 16.04
C GLY A 242 16.65 -9.73 14.57
N ARG A 243 15.54 -10.12 13.92
CA ARG A 243 15.19 -9.73 12.55
C ARG A 243 14.63 -8.30 12.50
N LEU A 244 14.62 -7.68 11.33
CA LEU A 244 14.12 -6.32 11.16
C LEU A 244 12.60 -6.26 11.40
N TRP A 245 12.12 -5.32 12.23
CA TRP A 245 10.70 -5.28 12.61
C TRP A 245 9.73 -4.92 11.48
N CYS A 246 10.25 -4.43 10.35
CA CYS A 246 9.48 -4.22 9.12
C CYS A 246 9.75 -5.37 8.14
N PRO A 247 8.75 -6.21 7.80
CA PRO A 247 8.91 -7.29 6.83
C PRO A 247 9.50 -6.85 5.48
N TYR A 248 9.08 -5.69 4.97
CA TYR A 248 9.61 -5.12 3.73
C TYR A 248 11.11 -4.77 3.86
N CYS A 249 11.56 -4.30 5.03
CA CYS A 249 12.98 -4.04 5.27
C CYS A 249 13.77 -5.35 5.30
N ASP A 250 13.28 -6.36 6.03
CA ASP A 250 13.92 -7.68 6.16
C ASP A 250 14.02 -8.42 4.82
N ARG A 251 13.02 -8.25 3.94
CA ARG A 251 12.99 -8.74 2.56
C ARG A 251 13.95 -7.99 1.62
N ALA A 252 14.17 -6.69 1.84
CA ALA A 252 15.01 -5.85 0.97
C ALA A 252 16.50 -5.82 1.38
N ASP A 253 16.82 -5.94 2.67
CA ASP A 253 18.14 -5.65 3.24
C ASP A 253 19.27 -6.44 2.55
N VAL A 254 19.11 -7.75 2.39
CA VAL A 254 20.15 -8.59 1.77
C VAL A 254 20.38 -8.23 0.30
N ALA A 255 19.31 -7.98 -0.47
CA ALA A 255 19.43 -7.59 -1.88
C ALA A 255 20.10 -6.22 -2.03
N VAL A 256 19.68 -5.22 -1.24
CA VAL A 256 20.27 -3.87 -1.24
C VAL A 256 21.75 -3.92 -0.84
N MET A 257 22.08 -4.58 0.26
CA MET A 257 23.44 -4.69 0.79
C MET A 257 24.37 -5.49 -0.13
N HIS A 258 23.87 -6.53 -0.79
CA HIS A 258 24.65 -7.28 -1.78
C HIS A 258 24.88 -6.43 -3.03
N TYR A 259 23.82 -5.98 -3.72
CA TYR A 259 23.96 -5.34 -5.02
C TYR A 259 24.72 -4.02 -4.93
N PHE A 260 24.58 -3.23 -3.85
CA PHE A 260 25.42 -2.05 -3.62
C PHE A 260 26.92 -2.36 -3.71
N ASN A 261 27.39 -3.43 -3.04
CA ASN A 261 28.82 -3.78 -2.95
C ASN A 261 29.41 -4.41 -4.23
N TYR A 262 28.58 -4.97 -5.11
CA TYR A 262 29.02 -5.52 -6.42
C TYR A 262 28.70 -4.62 -7.63
N THR A 263 27.90 -3.57 -7.45
CA THR A 263 27.29 -2.84 -8.58
C THR A 263 27.41 -1.32 -8.50
N ALA A 264 27.48 -0.72 -7.31
CA ALA A 264 27.83 0.69 -7.21
C ALA A 264 29.31 0.88 -7.55
N LEU A 265 29.66 2.01 -8.17
CA LEU A 265 31.03 2.36 -8.53
C LEU A 265 31.97 2.29 -7.31
N ASP A 266 33.26 2.06 -7.55
CA ASP A 266 34.29 2.06 -6.49
C ASP A 266 34.25 3.35 -5.63
N ASP A 267 34.67 3.23 -4.38
CA ASP A 267 34.63 4.26 -3.32
C ASP A 267 33.23 4.75 -2.92
N ALA A 268 32.15 4.16 -3.45
CA ALA A 268 30.78 4.53 -3.06
C ALA A 268 30.49 4.29 -1.57
N VAL A 269 29.59 5.10 -1.01
CA VAL A 269 29.14 5.04 0.38
C VAL A 269 27.63 4.81 0.43
N LEU A 270 27.21 3.88 1.28
CA LEU A 270 25.82 3.63 1.65
C LEU A 270 25.65 3.96 3.15
N ILE A 271 24.76 4.90 3.49
CA ILE A 271 24.36 5.11 4.88
C ILE A 271 23.11 4.26 5.16
N ARG A 272 23.26 3.22 5.98
CA ARG A 272 22.16 2.38 6.46
C ARG A 272 21.59 3.03 7.73
N ILE A 273 20.42 3.63 7.62
CA ILE A 273 19.81 4.48 8.64
C ILE A 273 18.72 3.69 9.36
N VAL A 274 18.88 3.50 10.67
CA VAL A 274 17.89 2.79 11.51
C VAL A 274 16.92 3.82 12.10
N VAL A 275 15.64 3.77 11.72
CA VAL A 275 14.68 4.85 12.03
C VAL A 275 14.04 4.80 13.42
N SER A 276 14.01 3.62 14.04
CA SER A 276 13.61 3.39 15.44
C SER A 276 13.83 1.94 15.85
N ASN A 277 13.92 1.66 17.15
CA ASN A 277 14.03 0.30 17.67
C ASN A 277 12.72 -0.48 17.53
N SER A 278 11.57 0.19 17.56
CA SER A 278 10.24 -0.44 17.43
C SER A 278 9.32 0.26 16.43
N TYR A 279 8.35 -0.49 15.87
CA TYR A 279 7.29 0.06 15.01
C TYR A 279 6.45 1.14 15.72
N LYS A 280 6.24 1.03 17.03
CA LYS A 280 5.51 2.03 17.83
C LYS A 280 6.22 3.38 17.87
N GLU A 281 7.54 3.38 18.02
CA GLU A 281 8.38 4.59 17.93
C GLU A 281 8.48 5.13 16.49
N TRP A 282 8.38 4.27 15.48
CA TRP A 282 8.32 4.72 14.07
C TRP A 282 6.99 5.42 13.76
N LYS A 283 5.86 4.86 14.21
CA LYS A 283 4.52 5.42 13.99
C LYS A 283 4.40 6.87 14.49
N LYS A 284 4.91 7.18 15.69
CA LYS A 284 4.85 8.52 16.31
C LYS A 284 5.23 9.66 15.35
N ASN A 285 4.42 10.73 15.35
CA ASN A 285 4.74 11.99 14.64
C ASN A 285 5.94 12.71 15.25
N GLU A 286 6.24 12.45 16.53
CA GLU A 286 7.43 12.89 17.26
C GLU A 286 8.73 12.19 16.79
N ASN A 287 8.66 11.19 15.90
CA ASN A 287 9.85 10.45 15.48
C ASN A 287 10.91 11.42 14.89
N PRO A 288 12.17 11.40 15.36
CA PRO A 288 13.17 12.38 14.94
C PRO A 288 13.47 12.42 13.42
N PHE A 289 13.25 11.32 12.68
CA PHE A 289 13.40 11.27 11.22
C PHE A 289 12.18 11.79 10.44
N LYS A 290 11.05 12.04 11.10
CA LYS A 290 9.85 12.65 10.52
C LYS A 290 9.77 14.17 10.70
N GLN A 291 10.67 14.76 11.48
CA GLN A 291 10.63 16.19 11.80
C GLN A 291 10.94 17.07 10.58
N LEU A 292 10.40 18.29 10.59
CA LEU A 292 10.58 19.28 9.51
C LEU A 292 12.06 19.54 9.20
N GLU A 293 12.93 19.60 10.22
CA GLU A 293 14.37 19.75 10.03
C GLU A 293 14.98 18.63 9.18
N PHE A 294 14.57 17.37 9.38
CA PHE A 294 15.06 16.24 8.61
C PHE A 294 14.48 16.24 7.18
N ARG A 295 13.18 16.56 7.07
CA ARG A 295 12.45 16.72 5.79
C ARG A 295 13.12 17.75 4.88
N GLU A 296 13.52 18.90 5.43
CA GLU A 296 14.13 20.00 4.68
C GLU A 296 15.61 19.79 4.35
N LYS A 297 16.38 19.18 5.26
CA LYS A 297 17.85 19.03 5.11
C LYS A 297 18.27 17.74 4.40
N VAL A 298 17.43 16.69 4.41
CA VAL A 298 17.77 15.37 3.86
C VAL A 298 16.68 14.89 2.89
N THR A 299 15.53 14.45 3.40
CA THR A 299 14.40 13.96 2.58
C THR A 299 13.14 13.80 3.43
N LEU A 300 11.96 13.86 2.79
CA LEU A 300 10.71 13.37 3.37
C LEU A 300 10.75 11.83 3.45
N LEU A 301 10.39 11.26 4.60
CA LEU A 301 10.40 9.81 4.82
C LEU A 301 9.02 9.32 5.27
N GLN A 302 8.19 8.86 4.31
CA GLN A 302 6.86 8.31 4.62
C GLN A 302 6.91 6.90 5.23
N GLY A 303 7.93 6.10 4.90
CA GLY A 303 8.03 4.71 5.31
C GLY A 303 9.42 4.11 5.12
N VAL A 304 9.56 2.85 5.51
CA VAL A 304 10.77 2.04 5.33
C VAL A 304 10.38 0.68 4.73
N PRO A 305 11.19 0.07 3.85
CA PRO A 305 12.52 0.49 3.43
C PRO A 305 12.51 1.60 2.37
N TYR A 306 13.29 2.65 2.60
CA TYR A 306 13.52 3.71 1.62
C TYR A 306 14.98 3.64 1.17
N LEU A 307 15.22 3.41 -0.12
CA LEU A 307 16.54 3.54 -0.75
C LEU A 307 16.57 4.80 -1.61
N GLY A 308 17.62 5.62 -1.46
CA GLY A 308 17.76 6.88 -2.20
C GLY A 308 19.20 7.18 -2.59
N PHE A 309 19.39 7.89 -3.71
CA PHE A 309 20.71 8.34 -4.19
C PHE A 309 20.88 9.86 -4.00
N VAL A 310 22.01 10.28 -3.43
CA VAL A 310 22.23 11.67 -2.98
C VAL A 310 22.97 12.50 -4.03
N ARG A 311 22.28 13.50 -4.56
CA ARG A 311 22.88 14.60 -5.32
C ARG A 311 22.87 15.88 -4.49
N LYS A 312 23.87 16.73 -4.70
CA LYS A 312 23.98 18.03 -4.05
C LYS A 312 24.09 19.11 -5.10
N ASP A 313 23.16 20.05 -5.10
CA ASP A 313 23.23 21.24 -5.95
C ASP A 313 24.20 22.24 -5.32
N LEU A 314 25.39 22.36 -5.92
CA LEU A 314 26.49 23.14 -5.38
C LEU A 314 26.18 24.65 -5.25
N PRO A 315 25.46 25.30 -6.19
CA PRO A 315 25.08 26.72 -6.05
C PRO A 315 24.09 26.99 -4.92
N ALA A 316 23.07 26.14 -4.73
CA ALA A 316 22.10 26.27 -3.64
C ALA A 316 22.58 25.67 -2.30
N ASN A 317 23.70 24.93 -2.31
CA ASN A 317 24.14 24.02 -1.23
C ASN A 317 23.03 23.01 -0.79
N LYS A 318 22.02 22.79 -1.64
CA LYS A 318 20.83 21.98 -1.33
C LYS A 318 21.06 20.53 -1.71
N VAL A 319 20.60 19.62 -0.87
CA VAL A 319 20.63 18.17 -1.15
C VAL A 319 19.29 17.72 -1.74
N HIS A 320 19.38 16.81 -2.71
CA HIS A 320 18.25 16.12 -3.33
C HIS A 320 18.50 14.62 -3.31
N VAL A 321 17.60 13.87 -2.67
CA VAL A 321 17.64 12.42 -2.58
C VAL A 321 16.66 11.82 -3.58
N PHE A 322 17.17 11.02 -4.50
CA PHE A 322 16.38 10.37 -5.55
C PHE A 322 15.99 8.96 -5.11
N GLN A 323 14.73 8.78 -4.74
CA GLN A 323 14.19 7.51 -4.25
C GLN A 323 14.17 6.43 -5.34
N PHE A 324 14.48 5.19 -4.94
CA PHE A 324 14.19 3.99 -5.70
C PHE A 324 12.70 3.64 -5.51
N MET A 325 11.88 3.97 -6.50
CA MET A 325 10.43 3.70 -6.53
C MET A 325 10.00 2.27 -6.95
N PRO A 326 10.75 1.49 -7.74
CA PRO A 326 10.38 0.12 -8.08
C PRO A 326 10.42 -0.85 -6.89
N ASP A 327 9.87 -2.06 -7.06
CA ASP A 327 10.07 -3.15 -6.10
C ASP A 327 11.55 -3.59 -6.12
N TYR A 328 12.12 -3.88 -4.95
CA TYR A 328 13.47 -4.42 -4.81
C TYR A 328 13.64 -5.79 -5.49
N VAL A 329 12.53 -6.52 -5.70
CA VAL A 329 12.49 -7.74 -6.53
C VAL A 329 12.83 -7.48 -8.00
N GLU A 330 12.69 -6.24 -8.50
CA GLU A 330 13.09 -5.86 -9.85
C GLU A 330 14.61 -5.65 -9.96
N THR A 331 15.38 -6.73 -9.72
CA THR A 331 16.85 -6.75 -9.65
C THR A 331 17.53 -5.93 -10.75
N GLN A 332 17.09 -5.99 -12.01
CA GLN A 332 17.71 -5.21 -13.09
C GLN A 332 17.53 -3.68 -12.95
N LYS A 333 16.42 -3.21 -12.37
CA LYS A 333 16.23 -1.79 -12.03
C LYS A 333 17.11 -1.40 -10.84
N LEU A 334 17.19 -2.25 -9.81
CA LEU A 334 18.04 -2.02 -8.63
C LEU A 334 19.54 -1.97 -8.98
N LEU A 335 20.01 -2.90 -9.82
CA LEU A 335 21.35 -2.89 -10.40
C LEU A 335 21.62 -1.63 -11.24
N THR A 336 20.63 -1.13 -11.98
CA THR A 336 20.75 0.09 -12.80
C THR A 336 20.82 1.35 -11.93
N PHE A 337 20.07 1.38 -10.83
CA PHE A 337 20.09 2.45 -9.83
C PHE A 337 21.48 2.60 -9.20
N PHE A 338 22.09 1.49 -8.73
CA PHE A 338 23.44 1.52 -8.17
C PHE A 338 24.54 1.93 -9.19
N LYS A 339 24.37 1.63 -10.48
CA LYS A 339 25.30 2.04 -11.56
C LYS A 339 25.32 3.55 -11.83
N ASN A 340 24.55 4.37 -11.11
CA ASN A 340 24.54 5.84 -11.20
C ASN A 340 24.26 6.37 -12.63
N ARG A 341 23.30 5.75 -13.32
CA ARG A 341 22.58 6.37 -14.45
C ARG A 341 21.11 6.57 -14.06
N PRO A 342 20.71 7.68 -13.40
CA PRO A 342 19.31 8.04 -13.31
C PRO A 342 18.80 8.35 -14.73
N ILE A 343 17.95 7.45 -15.24
CA ILE A 343 17.34 7.57 -16.58
C ILE A 343 16.24 8.64 -16.50
N TYR A 344 16.64 9.89 -16.68
CA TYR A 344 15.70 10.94 -17.04
C TYR A 344 15.20 10.73 -18.47
N TYR A 345 13.93 11.05 -18.69
CA TYR A 345 13.27 10.93 -19.99
C TYR A 345 13.97 11.82 -21.04
N CYS A 346 14.82 11.20 -21.86
CA CYS A 346 15.40 11.80 -23.07
C CYS A 346 14.94 11.03 -24.33
N ASN A 347 13.71 10.50 -24.27
CA ASN A 347 13.05 9.73 -25.34
C ASN A 347 11.74 10.40 -25.84
N LEU A 348 11.55 11.68 -25.56
CA LEU A 348 10.74 12.57 -26.39
C LEU A 348 11.62 13.75 -26.83
N ILE A 349 11.43 14.15 -28.09
CA ILE A 349 12.31 15.04 -28.86
C ILE A 349 13.68 14.40 -29.16
N PHE A 350 13.92 14.18 -30.47
CA PHE A 350 15.07 13.48 -31.07
C PHE A 350 15.08 11.95 -30.88
N GLY A 351 15.26 11.23 -31.99
CA GLY A 351 15.26 9.77 -32.03
C GLY A 351 16.65 9.15 -31.91
N HIS A 352 16.71 7.81 -31.96
CA HIS A 352 17.93 7.01 -31.84
C HIS A 352 19.03 7.39 -32.85
N ASP A 353 20.00 8.19 -32.39
CA ASP A 353 21.45 7.95 -32.51
C ASP A 353 22.22 9.15 -31.94
N LEU A 354 23.10 8.94 -30.92
CA LEU A 354 24.29 9.76 -30.55
C LEU A 354 24.86 9.49 -29.12
N GLU A 355 24.88 8.24 -28.61
CA GLU A 355 25.51 7.95 -27.29
C GLU A 355 27.03 8.30 -27.26
N THR A 356 27.65 8.48 -28.44
CA THR A 356 29.04 8.91 -28.61
C THR A 356 29.30 10.39 -28.25
N PHE A 357 28.32 11.29 -28.38
CA PHE A 357 28.59 12.74 -28.32
C PHE A 357 28.75 13.27 -26.89
N CYS A 358 27.87 12.83 -25.98
CA CYS A 358 27.95 13.22 -24.56
C CYS A 358 29.25 12.75 -23.88
N ASN A 359 29.78 11.59 -24.31
CA ASN A 359 31.03 11.04 -23.79
C ASN A 359 32.27 11.87 -24.15
N LEU A 360 32.25 12.65 -25.24
CA LEU A 360 33.37 13.54 -25.59
C LEU A 360 33.43 14.82 -24.74
N ILE A 361 32.27 15.35 -24.33
CA ILE A 361 32.16 16.69 -23.73
C ILE A 361 32.54 16.71 -22.24
N MET A 362 32.41 15.60 -21.52
CA MET A 362 32.67 15.55 -20.08
C MET A 362 34.05 15.01 -19.65
N TYR A 363 34.85 14.43 -20.57
CA TYR A 363 36.18 13.90 -20.19
C TYR A 363 37.28 14.97 -20.15
N ASP A 364 37.20 16.03 -20.98
CA ASP A 364 38.29 17.00 -21.18
C ASP A 364 38.33 18.15 -20.14
N ARG A 365 37.68 17.99 -18.98
CA ARG A 365 37.70 18.99 -17.89
C ARG A 365 38.68 18.65 -16.75
N ARG A 366 39.66 17.76 -16.98
CA ARG A 366 40.64 17.34 -15.95
C ARG A 366 42.10 17.18 -16.43
N ARG A 367 42.70 18.24 -17.01
CA ARG A 367 44.14 18.63 -16.81
C ARG A 367 44.51 19.93 -17.54
N HIS A 368 45.40 20.74 -16.95
CA HIS A 368 46.05 21.86 -17.65
C HIS A 368 47.25 21.36 -18.48
N ASN A 369 47.29 21.66 -19.79
CA ASN A 369 48.46 22.33 -20.42
C ASN A 369 48.18 22.74 -21.89
N HIS A 370 47.89 24.02 -22.14
CA HIS A 370 47.67 24.53 -23.50
C HIS A 370 48.94 25.10 -24.14
N SER A 371 49.61 24.31 -24.99
CA SER A 371 50.64 24.82 -25.91
C SER A 371 50.78 23.99 -27.20
N ASN A 372 50.95 22.68 -27.10
CA ASN A 372 51.40 21.85 -28.23
C ASN A 372 50.32 21.36 -29.22
N VAL A 373 49.04 21.38 -28.86
CA VAL A 373 47.97 20.72 -29.64
C VAL A 373 47.74 21.34 -31.03
N ARG A 374 47.84 22.68 -31.16
CA ARG A 374 47.59 23.38 -32.45
C ARG A 374 48.57 22.99 -33.56
N VAL A 375 49.84 22.74 -33.22
CA VAL A 375 50.90 22.39 -34.18
C VAL A 375 50.71 20.98 -34.73
N TRP A 376 50.19 20.06 -33.91
CA TRP A 376 49.96 18.66 -34.33
C TRP A 376 48.76 18.53 -35.28
N LEU A 377 47.65 19.23 -35.02
CA LEU A 377 46.44 19.19 -35.85
C LEU A 377 46.68 19.73 -37.27
N GLN A 378 47.41 20.83 -37.42
CA GLN A 378 47.73 21.39 -38.74
C GLN A 378 48.56 20.45 -39.63
N ARG A 379 49.34 19.54 -39.03
CA ARG A 379 50.26 18.67 -39.78
C ARG A 379 49.70 17.29 -40.16
N ASN A 380 48.53 16.92 -39.64
CA ASN A 380 47.94 15.58 -39.80
C ASN A 380 46.51 15.58 -40.36
N LEU A 381 45.99 16.74 -40.79
CA LEU A 381 44.60 16.92 -41.26
C LEU A 381 44.16 15.87 -42.31
N TRP A 382 45.05 15.49 -43.24
CA TRP A 382 44.76 14.53 -44.30
C TRP A 382 44.49 13.10 -43.78
N LEU A 383 45.17 12.69 -42.70
CA LEU A 383 44.93 11.40 -42.05
C LEU A 383 43.55 11.37 -41.40
N VAL A 384 43.14 12.46 -40.73
CA VAL A 384 41.82 12.58 -40.12
C VAL A 384 40.72 12.47 -41.19
N THR A 385 40.87 13.15 -42.33
CA THR A 385 39.91 13.03 -43.44
C THR A 385 39.85 11.64 -44.04
N ALA A 386 40.99 10.92 -44.13
CA ALA A 386 41.01 9.55 -44.63
C ALA A 386 40.30 8.57 -43.68
N SER A 387 40.53 8.69 -42.36
CA SER A 387 39.84 7.86 -41.35
C SER A 387 38.33 8.07 -41.36
N VAL A 388 37.85 9.32 -41.48
CA VAL A 388 36.41 9.62 -41.53
C VAL A 388 35.74 8.99 -42.76
N LEU A 389 36.38 9.04 -43.94
CA LEU A 389 35.84 8.42 -45.16
C LEU A 389 35.73 6.89 -45.05
N ILE A 390 36.68 6.23 -44.38
CA ILE A 390 36.64 4.78 -44.14
C ILE A 390 35.45 4.42 -43.23
N VAL A 391 35.23 5.19 -42.15
CA VAL A 391 34.09 4.95 -41.23
C VAL A 391 32.75 5.12 -41.95
N ILE A 392 32.59 6.16 -42.79
CA ILE A 392 31.39 6.37 -43.60
C ILE A 392 31.14 5.21 -44.57
N TYR A 393 32.20 4.70 -45.22
CA TYR A 393 32.10 3.54 -46.11
C TYR A 393 31.65 2.27 -45.36
N CYS A 394 32.23 2.01 -44.18
CA CYS A 394 31.83 0.88 -43.35
C CYS A 394 30.35 0.97 -42.94
N ILE A 395 29.89 2.11 -42.44
CA ILE A 395 28.47 2.34 -42.07
C ILE A 395 27.55 2.08 -43.28
N PHE A 396 27.90 2.60 -44.46
CA PHE A 396 27.13 2.38 -45.69
C PHE A 396 27.03 0.89 -46.04
N THR A 397 28.14 0.14 -46.00
CA THR A 397 28.11 -1.30 -46.28
C THR A 397 27.21 -2.07 -45.30
N VAL A 398 27.31 -1.83 -43.99
CA VAL A 398 26.46 -2.48 -42.98
C VAL A 398 24.98 -2.19 -43.23
N TYR A 399 24.62 -0.93 -43.49
CA TYR A 399 23.23 -0.53 -43.74
C TYR A 399 22.64 -1.21 -44.98
N THR A 400 23.44 -1.40 -46.04
CA THR A 400 22.99 -2.15 -47.23
C THR A 400 22.80 -3.65 -46.98
N THR A 401 23.56 -4.25 -46.05
CA THR A 401 23.41 -5.68 -45.73
C THR A 401 22.23 -5.97 -44.80
N THR A 402 21.98 -5.15 -43.78
CA THR A 402 20.90 -5.39 -42.81
C THR A 402 19.51 -5.24 -43.43
N TRP A 403 19.33 -4.27 -44.33
CA TRP A 403 18.10 -4.11 -45.11
C TRP A 403 17.72 -5.35 -45.93
N MET A 404 18.71 -6.13 -46.37
CA MET A 404 18.47 -7.32 -47.20
C MET A 404 18.04 -8.55 -46.38
N GLN A 405 18.40 -8.62 -45.09
CA GLN A 405 17.96 -9.69 -44.17
C GLN A 405 16.56 -9.43 -43.59
N ILE A 406 16.25 -8.19 -43.23
CA ILE A 406 14.94 -7.82 -42.65
C ILE A 406 13.79 -8.11 -43.65
N TYR A 407 14.06 -8.03 -44.96
CA TYR A 407 13.07 -8.33 -46.00
C TYR A 407 12.80 -9.84 -46.18
N SER A 408 13.66 -10.74 -45.69
CA SER A 408 13.44 -12.20 -45.76
C SER A 408 12.59 -12.77 -44.61
N GLU A 409 12.67 -12.18 -43.40
CA GLU A 409 12.09 -12.80 -42.19
C GLU A 409 10.58 -12.55 -42.01
N GLN A 410 10.00 -11.55 -42.67
CA GLN A 410 8.55 -11.25 -42.57
C GLN A 410 7.61 -12.31 -43.19
N LYS A 411 8.14 -13.45 -43.68
CA LYS A 411 7.33 -14.47 -44.37
C LYS A 411 6.92 -15.68 -43.52
N GLU A 412 7.52 -15.89 -42.33
CA GLU A 412 7.24 -17.07 -41.50
C GLU A 412 6.58 -16.81 -40.13
N SER A 413 6.59 -15.58 -39.61
CA SER A 413 6.06 -15.26 -38.27
C SER A 413 4.51 -15.22 -38.17
N LYS A 414 3.80 -16.14 -38.83
CA LYS A 414 2.33 -16.17 -38.92
C LYS A 414 1.67 -17.46 -38.45
N HIS A 415 2.39 -18.31 -37.71
CA HIS A 415 1.90 -19.63 -37.30
C HIS A 415 2.24 -20.06 -35.85
N LEU A 416 2.71 -19.15 -34.98
CA LEU A 416 3.15 -19.49 -33.63
C LEU A 416 2.75 -18.46 -32.55
N THR A 417 1.49 -18.04 -32.52
CA THR A 417 0.92 -17.13 -31.50
C THR A 417 -0.38 -17.70 -30.92
N GLN A 418 -0.30 -18.86 -30.27
CA GLN A 418 -1.46 -19.55 -29.68
C GLN A 418 -1.21 -20.12 -28.26
N GLU A 419 0.03 -20.24 -27.79
CA GLU A 419 0.38 -20.86 -26.49
C GLU A 419 0.85 -19.89 -25.40
N SER A 420 1.18 -18.62 -25.72
CA SER A 420 1.70 -17.66 -24.75
C SER A 420 0.66 -17.03 -23.81
N HIS A 421 -0.64 -17.27 -24.04
CA HIS A 421 -1.71 -16.65 -23.25
C HIS A 421 -1.94 -17.30 -21.87
N ASN A 422 -1.64 -18.59 -21.72
CA ASN A 422 -2.04 -19.36 -20.52
C ASN A 422 -1.11 -19.19 -19.30
N LEU A 423 -0.05 -18.37 -19.40
CA LEU A 423 0.93 -18.17 -18.32
C LEU A 423 0.73 -16.85 -17.55
N MET A 424 0.05 -15.87 -18.14
CA MET A 424 -0.15 -14.55 -17.53
C MET A 424 -1.23 -14.59 -16.44
N ASP A 425 -2.36 -15.25 -16.70
CA ASP A 425 -3.55 -15.24 -15.83
C ASP A 425 -3.28 -15.87 -14.46
N VAL A 426 -2.52 -16.97 -14.40
CA VAL A 426 -2.21 -17.67 -13.14
C VAL A 426 -1.45 -16.75 -12.17
N THR A 427 -0.53 -15.93 -12.68
CA THR A 427 0.30 -15.04 -11.85
C THR A 427 -0.52 -13.88 -11.27
N ASN A 428 -1.48 -13.36 -12.04
CA ASN A 428 -2.36 -12.28 -11.61
C ASN A 428 -3.36 -12.74 -10.54
N VAL A 429 -3.91 -13.95 -10.66
CA VAL A 429 -4.86 -14.53 -9.69
C VAL A 429 -4.25 -14.69 -8.29
N PHE A 430 -2.95 -14.99 -8.17
CA PHE A 430 -2.29 -15.04 -6.86
C PHE A 430 -2.01 -13.65 -6.28
N LYS A 431 -1.68 -12.66 -7.12
CA LYS A 431 -1.39 -11.28 -6.67
C LYS A 431 -2.63 -10.55 -6.17
N ASP A 432 -3.79 -10.77 -6.80
CA ASP A 432 -5.08 -10.27 -6.31
C ASP A 432 -5.35 -10.65 -4.84
N ASN A 433 -5.03 -11.89 -4.44
CA ASN A 433 -5.40 -12.40 -3.13
C ASN A 433 -4.54 -11.87 -1.97
N SER A 434 -3.28 -11.48 -2.21
CA SER A 434 -2.43 -10.86 -1.18
C SER A 434 -2.84 -9.42 -0.89
N ASP A 435 -3.18 -8.66 -1.94
CA ASP A 435 -3.59 -7.27 -1.79
C ASP A 435 -4.90 -7.18 -0.98
N ASN A 436 -5.89 -8.01 -1.35
CA ASN A 436 -7.25 -7.92 -0.81
C ASN A 436 -7.37 -8.25 0.70
N THR A 437 -6.36 -8.89 1.31
CA THR A 437 -6.34 -9.17 2.76
C THR A 437 -5.49 -8.17 3.54
N MET A 438 -4.45 -7.60 2.93
CA MET A 438 -3.71 -6.48 3.54
C MET A 438 -4.50 -5.17 3.49
N GLU A 439 -5.34 -4.96 2.46
CA GLU A 439 -6.25 -3.81 2.37
C GLU A 439 -7.39 -3.91 3.41
N GLU A 440 -7.80 -5.12 3.80
CA GLU A 440 -8.75 -5.39 4.90
C GLU A 440 -8.15 -4.90 6.25
N MET A 441 -6.94 -5.35 6.61
CA MET A 441 -6.19 -4.91 7.79
C MET A 441 -5.78 -3.42 7.76
N ALA A 442 -5.36 -2.92 6.60
CA ALA A 442 -4.98 -1.51 6.45
C ALA A 442 -6.17 -0.58 6.67
N SER A 443 -7.39 -1.00 6.29
CA SER A 443 -8.60 -0.25 6.61
C SER A 443 -8.83 -0.17 8.12
N GLU A 444 -8.74 -1.28 8.85
CA GLU A 444 -8.92 -1.31 10.31
C GLU A 444 -7.90 -0.41 11.03
N ILE A 445 -6.64 -0.43 10.60
CA ILE A 445 -5.53 0.36 11.19
C ILE A 445 -5.60 1.84 10.81
N GLU A 446 -5.93 2.19 9.56
CA GLU A 446 -6.14 3.59 9.15
C GLU A 446 -7.34 4.21 9.88
N TYR A 447 -8.36 3.41 10.20
CA TYR A 447 -9.53 3.86 10.93
C TYR A 447 -9.28 4.10 12.43
N GLU A 448 -8.30 3.47 13.09
CA GLU A 448 -7.91 3.84 14.46
C GLU A 448 -7.28 5.25 14.49
N GLU A 449 -6.40 5.53 13.53
CA GLU A 449 -5.60 6.77 13.46
C GLU A 449 -6.42 8.06 13.19
N GLU A 450 -7.72 7.93 12.91
CA GLU A 450 -8.62 9.04 12.62
C GLU A 450 -9.46 9.48 13.84
N GLU A 451 -9.67 8.57 14.81
CA GLU A 451 -10.47 8.85 16.01
C GLU A 451 -9.70 9.70 17.03
N ASP A 452 -8.41 9.42 17.22
CA ASP A 452 -7.53 10.21 18.07
C ASP A 452 -7.26 11.62 17.51
N ARG A 453 -7.44 11.82 16.19
CA ARG A 453 -7.38 13.16 15.57
C ARG A 453 -8.65 13.98 15.83
N MET A 454 -9.84 13.36 15.81
CA MET A 454 -11.08 14.07 16.18
C MET A 454 -11.12 14.47 17.66
N LYS A 455 -10.63 13.59 18.56
CA LYS A 455 -10.53 13.90 20.02
C LYS A 455 -9.63 15.10 20.36
N ILE A 456 -8.71 15.49 19.47
CA ILE A 456 -7.85 16.68 19.64
C ILE A 456 -8.55 17.99 19.21
N ILE A 457 -9.59 17.90 18.38
CA ILE A 457 -10.36 19.07 17.92
C ILE A 457 -11.39 19.49 19.00
N ASP A 458 -12.01 18.51 19.66
CA ASP A 458 -13.06 18.68 20.70
C ASP A 458 -12.58 19.34 22.02
N THR A 459 -11.32 19.80 22.09
CA THR A 459 -10.70 20.34 23.32
C THR A 459 -10.10 21.75 23.17
N ASN A 460 -10.34 22.44 22.05
CA ASN A 460 -9.86 23.81 21.81
C ASN A 460 -10.97 24.78 21.34
N ASP A 461 -12.10 24.82 22.05
CA ASP A 461 -13.10 25.88 21.85
C ASP A 461 -12.76 27.13 22.69
N ILE A 462 -12.01 28.06 22.12
CA ILE A 462 -11.83 29.42 22.66
C ILE A 462 -12.16 30.43 21.58
N SER A 463 -13.23 31.18 21.86
CA SER A 463 -13.79 32.26 21.05
C SER A 463 -12.77 33.24 20.46
N TYR A 464 -13.03 33.71 19.23
CA TYR A 464 -12.55 35.02 18.78
C TYR A 464 -13.65 35.83 18.08
N VAL A 465 -13.87 37.05 18.57
CA VAL A 465 -14.94 37.95 18.11
C VAL A 465 -14.60 38.54 16.75
N ARG A 466 -15.52 38.42 15.80
CA ARG A 466 -15.43 39.06 14.47
C ARG A 466 -15.69 40.56 14.60
N THR A 467 -14.64 41.36 14.72
CA THR A 467 -14.71 42.82 14.58
C THR A 467 -14.44 43.21 13.14
N VAL A 468 -15.41 43.83 12.46
CA VAL A 468 -15.26 44.33 11.08
C VAL A 468 -14.73 45.77 11.10
N ALA A 469 -13.61 46.01 10.42
CA ALA A 469 -13.07 47.34 10.13
C ALA A 469 -12.65 47.41 8.66
N THR A 470 -12.78 48.59 8.04
CA THR A 470 -12.76 48.77 6.58
C THR A 470 -11.75 49.83 6.14
N VAL A 471 -11.00 49.51 5.05
CA VAL A 471 -10.43 50.47 4.05
C VAL A 471 -9.26 51.37 4.55
N PRO A 472 -8.29 51.85 3.73
CA PRO A 472 -7.88 51.53 2.34
C PRO A 472 -6.37 51.18 2.15
N VAL A 473 -6.05 50.81 0.91
CA VAL A 473 -4.73 50.82 0.23
C VAL A 473 -3.84 52.06 0.46
N SER A 474 -2.53 51.90 0.67
CA SER A 474 -1.48 52.68 -0.04
C SER A 474 -0.04 52.12 0.08
N ARG A 475 0.82 52.61 -0.82
CA ARG A 475 2.13 52.12 -1.31
C ARG A 475 3.25 53.03 -0.82
N ALA A 476 4.39 52.50 -0.33
CA ALA A 476 5.78 52.92 -0.67
C ALA A 476 6.89 52.46 0.31
N GLU A 477 8.01 51.99 -0.29
CA GLU A 477 9.44 52.28 -0.01
C GLU A 477 10.09 52.23 1.42
N VAL A 478 11.08 51.32 1.50
CA VAL A 478 12.36 51.28 2.26
C VAL A 478 13.14 52.63 2.33
N PRO A 479 14.23 52.83 3.15
CA PRO A 479 15.03 51.86 3.94
C PRO A 479 15.63 52.33 5.33
N PHE A 480 16.30 51.38 6.01
CA PHE A 480 17.52 51.50 6.86
C PHE A 480 17.66 52.51 8.03
N LYS A 481 18.02 51.98 9.22
CA LYS A 481 19.09 52.38 10.20
C LYS A 481 18.65 52.30 11.68
N ASP A 482 19.51 52.06 12.67
CA ASP A 482 20.83 51.38 12.82
C ASP A 482 21.19 51.45 14.34
N PHE A 483 22.05 50.56 14.85
CA PHE A 483 22.53 50.47 16.26
C PHE A 483 21.46 50.14 17.35
N ASN A 484 21.54 49.10 18.22
CA ASN A 484 22.63 48.30 18.86
C ASN A 484 23.06 48.82 20.26
N VAL A 485 23.59 47.92 21.12
CA VAL A 485 24.14 48.15 22.49
C VAL A 485 23.07 48.41 23.57
N GLU A 486 23.04 47.75 24.75
CA GLU A 486 23.74 46.54 25.24
C GLU A 486 22.96 45.88 26.42
N GLU A 487 23.47 44.72 26.82
CA GLU A 487 23.59 44.07 28.15
C GLU A 487 23.35 44.97 29.41
N GLU A 488 23.02 44.46 30.61
CA GLU A 488 23.09 43.10 31.17
C GLU A 488 22.26 42.97 32.49
N HIS A 489 22.01 41.73 32.96
CA HIS A 489 21.94 41.28 34.39
C HIS A 489 20.97 41.94 35.42
N GLU A 490 20.52 41.28 36.51
CA GLU A 490 20.43 39.85 36.89
C GLU A 490 19.45 39.67 38.08
N LYS A 491 18.74 38.52 38.18
CA LYS A 491 18.17 37.88 39.40
C LYS A 491 17.19 38.67 40.33
N VAL A 492 16.37 38.06 41.20
CA VAL A 492 15.64 36.76 41.24
C VAL A 492 14.73 36.74 42.50
N ILE A 493 13.63 35.95 42.52
CA ILE A 493 12.83 35.55 43.74
C ILE A 493 12.05 36.72 44.42
N SER A 494 10.81 36.60 44.94
CA SER A 494 9.83 35.51 45.13
C SER A 494 8.39 36.05 45.24
N ASP A 495 7.40 35.18 44.95
CA ASP A 495 6.14 34.89 45.68
C ASP A 495 5.37 36.04 46.39
N VAL A 496 4.09 36.36 46.09
CA VAL A 496 2.83 35.57 46.26
C VAL A 496 2.50 35.26 47.75
N PRO A 497 1.24 35.36 48.25
CA PRO A 497 -0.05 35.83 47.68
C PRO A 497 -0.47 37.21 48.32
N THR A 498 -1.69 37.64 48.74
CA THR A 498 -3.07 37.08 48.94
C THR A 498 -4.13 38.22 49.10
N SER A 499 -5.44 37.90 48.94
CA SER A 499 -6.66 38.39 49.68
C SER A 499 -6.77 39.82 50.29
N GLU A 500 -7.91 40.55 50.30
CA GLU A 500 -9.31 40.29 49.86
C GLU A 500 -10.21 41.57 49.97
N VAL A 501 -11.32 41.63 49.20
CA VAL A 501 -12.69 42.12 49.58
C VAL A 501 -13.06 43.64 49.71
N HIS A 502 -14.35 43.92 49.38
CA HIS A 502 -15.25 45.08 49.64
C HIS A 502 -15.31 46.36 48.74
N ASP A 503 -16.26 46.32 47.78
CA ASP A 503 -17.56 47.05 47.75
C ASP A 503 -17.74 48.61 47.76
N VAL A 504 -18.94 49.00 47.27
CA VAL A 504 -19.77 50.23 47.53
C VAL A 504 -19.86 51.35 46.46
N VAL A 505 -20.67 51.11 45.44
CA VAL A 505 -21.83 51.89 44.90
C VAL A 505 -22.01 53.40 45.24
N LYS A 506 -22.27 54.27 44.22
CA LYS A 506 -23.25 55.42 44.10
C LYS A 506 -22.81 56.49 43.06
N VAL A 507 -23.64 57.31 42.37
CA VAL A 507 -25.10 57.33 42.05
C VAL A 507 -25.40 58.27 40.83
N LEU A 508 -26.65 58.23 40.31
CA LEU A 508 -27.36 59.09 39.31
C LEU A 508 -27.35 60.64 39.58
N PRO A 509 -27.92 61.58 38.74
CA PRO A 509 -29.05 61.42 37.77
C PRO A 509 -29.16 62.30 36.47
N SER A 510 -30.17 61.96 35.64
CA SER A 510 -31.12 62.78 34.81
C SER A 510 -30.62 63.74 33.68
N ASP A 511 -31.43 64.31 32.75
CA ASP A 511 -32.90 64.49 32.58
C ASP A 511 -33.40 64.59 31.09
N GLU A 512 -34.72 64.44 30.87
CA GLU A 512 -35.65 64.94 29.77
C GLU A 512 -35.29 64.90 28.24
N GLY A 513 -36.24 64.75 27.27
CA GLY A 513 -37.68 64.39 27.32
C GLY A 513 -38.51 64.64 26.02
N SER A 514 -39.34 63.65 25.58
CA SER A 514 -40.53 63.72 24.67
C SER A 514 -40.34 64.16 23.18
N THR A 515 -41.25 63.93 22.19
CA THR A 515 -42.69 63.56 22.16
C THR A 515 -43.09 62.57 21.03
N ASN A 516 -44.05 61.65 21.31
CA ASN A 516 -45.24 61.18 20.54
C ASN A 516 -45.16 60.94 19.00
N GLU A 517 -45.78 59.93 18.35
CA GLU A 517 -46.68 58.78 18.66
C GLU A 517 -46.69 57.84 17.41
N SER A 518 -47.38 56.69 17.23
CA SER A 518 -48.43 55.87 17.90
C SER A 518 -48.20 54.36 17.55
N VAL A 519 -48.48 53.32 18.35
CA VAL A 519 -49.76 52.70 18.83
C VAL A 519 -50.56 52.03 17.69
N VAL A 520 -50.77 50.70 17.58
CA VAL A 520 -51.18 49.60 18.54
C VAL A 520 -50.43 48.27 18.19
N LEU A 521 -49.69 47.60 19.11
CA LEU A 521 -49.98 46.36 19.91
C LEU A 521 -50.55 45.13 19.13
N LEU A 522 -50.23 43.84 19.39
CA LEU A 522 -49.75 43.04 20.57
C LEU A 522 -48.59 42.08 20.13
N VAL A 523 -47.57 41.64 20.92
CA VAL A 523 -47.47 41.01 22.28
C VAL A 523 -47.87 39.52 22.28
N SER A 524 -47.12 38.53 22.82
CA SER A 524 -45.99 38.53 23.79
C SER A 524 -44.80 37.58 23.46
N GLU A 525 -43.74 37.62 24.28
CA GLU A 525 -42.64 36.62 24.36
C GLU A 525 -43.12 35.25 24.93
N THR A 526 -42.31 34.18 25.08
CA THR A 526 -41.11 34.06 25.97
C THR A 526 -39.90 33.26 25.43
N GLU A 527 -38.70 33.69 25.82
CA GLU A 527 -37.37 33.07 25.67
C GLU A 527 -37.19 31.79 26.54
N THR A 528 -36.67 30.67 26.01
CA THR A 528 -35.27 30.15 25.97
C THR A 528 -34.53 29.98 27.30
N ILE A 529 -34.00 28.77 27.58
CA ILE A 529 -32.54 28.46 27.69
C ILE A 529 -32.30 26.97 28.09
N ASP A 530 -31.35 26.37 27.38
CA ASP A 530 -30.45 25.22 27.61
C ASP A 530 -30.70 24.13 28.68
N ASN A 531 -30.39 22.88 28.26
CA ASN A 531 -30.05 21.77 29.14
C ASN A 531 -28.54 21.47 29.05
N HIS A 532 -27.90 21.23 30.19
CA HIS A 532 -26.71 20.39 30.31
C HIS A 532 -27.11 19.08 31.01
N TYR A 533 -26.44 17.98 30.69
CA TYR A 533 -26.72 16.68 31.30
C TYR A 533 -25.42 15.93 31.59
N GLU A 534 -25.25 15.51 32.84
CA GLU A 534 -24.21 14.59 33.29
C GLU A 534 -24.83 13.43 34.07
N SER A 535 -24.07 12.34 34.13
CA SER A 535 -23.98 11.43 35.29
C SER A 535 -25.06 10.38 35.58
N TRP A 536 -24.70 9.13 35.22
CA TRP A 536 -24.68 7.93 36.08
C TRP A 536 -25.93 7.50 36.89
N ASN A 537 -26.48 6.34 36.47
CA ASN A 537 -26.65 5.10 37.23
C ASN A 537 -27.64 4.91 38.42
N ASP A 538 -28.27 3.73 38.34
CA ASP A 538 -28.55 2.74 39.40
C ASP A 538 -29.79 2.82 40.33
N VAL A 539 -30.74 1.90 40.02
CA VAL A 539 -31.25 0.81 40.90
C VAL A 539 -32.42 1.08 41.89
N ASP A 540 -33.44 0.20 41.82
CA ASP A 540 -34.47 -0.20 42.81
C ASP A 540 -35.48 0.85 43.38
N GLU A 541 -36.70 0.48 43.84
CA GLU A 541 -37.63 -0.60 43.43
C GLU A 541 -39.07 -0.26 43.95
N LEU A 542 -40.11 -0.68 43.21
CA LEU A 542 -41.48 -1.02 43.67
C LEU A 542 -42.44 0.01 44.36
N SER A 543 -43.73 -0.40 44.37
CA SER A 543 -44.88 0.07 45.18
C SER A 543 -45.57 1.40 44.76
N ASP A 544 -46.91 1.57 44.82
CA ASP A 544 -48.03 0.61 44.73
C ASP A 544 -49.39 1.36 44.54
N VAL A 545 -50.50 0.63 44.34
CA VAL A 545 -51.92 1.04 44.60
C VAL A 545 -52.58 2.13 43.70
N VAL A 546 -53.89 2.09 43.32
CA VAL A 546 -54.88 1.02 42.99
C VAL A 546 -56.21 1.65 42.44
N ASN A 547 -57.15 0.84 41.88
CA ASN A 547 -58.58 1.13 41.57
C ASN A 547 -58.93 2.09 40.39
N HIS A 548 -60.06 1.97 39.64
CA HIS A 548 -61.25 1.07 39.58
C HIS A 548 -61.58 0.75 38.08
N HIS A 549 -61.98 -0.47 37.65
CA HIS A 549 -63.37 -1.04 37.58
C HIS A 549 -64.44 -0.13 36.92
N ALA A 550 -65.39 -0.57 36.06
CA ALA A 550 -65.77 -1.81 35.32
C ALA A 550 -66.92 -1.42 34.31
N PRO A 551 -67.77 -2.27 33.67
CA PRO A 551 -67.77 -3.72 33.30
C PRO A 551 -67.59 -3.95 31.76
N ILE A 552 -67.38 -5.13 31.14
CA ILE A 552 -67.71 -6.57 31.33
C ILE A 552 -69.05 -7.03 30.71
N SER A 553 -68.96 -7.94 29.71
CA SER A 553 -69.83 -9.13 29.55
C SER A 553 -69.18 -10.17 28.61
N ASP A 554 -68.67 -11.27 29.19
CA ASP A 554 -69.02 -12.70 28.94
C ASP A 554 -69.28 -13.22 27.51
N THR A 555 -68.99 -14.49 27.14
CA THR A 555 -68.98 -15.72 27.97
C THR A 555 -67.80 -16.67 27.71
N SER A 556 -67.61 -17.66 28.60
CA SER A 556 -66.52 -18.64 28.62
C SER A 556 -66.97 -20.09 28.43
N ALA A 557 -66.03 -21.00 28.13
CA ALA A 557 -66.17 -22.45 28.30
C ALA A 557 -64.81 -23.10 28.61
N SER A 558 -64.77 -24.04 29.57
CA SER A 558 -63.57 -24.77 30.05
C SER A 558 -63.49 -26.17 29.40
N SER A 559 -62.33 -26.85 29.34
CA SER A 559 -61.74 -27.58 30.48
C SER A 559 -60.30 -28.08 30.24
N SER A 560 -59.48 -28.02 31.31
CA SER A 560 -58.61 -29.08 31.88
C SER A 560 -58.60 -30.47 31.19
N GLU A 561 -57.51 -31.25 31.09
CA GLU A 561 -56.13 -31.20 31.65
C GLU A 561 -55.25 -32.31 30.97
N SER A 562 -53.95 -32.57 31.23
CA SER A 562 -52.91 -32.02 32.15
C SER A 562 -51.46 -32.26 31.67
N PHE A 563 -50.50 -31.64 32.37
CA PHE A 563 -49.03 -31.78 32.44
C PHE A 563 -48.26 -32.92 31.73
N THR A 564 -47.21 -32.54 31.00
CA THR A 564 -45.80 -32.70 31.47
C THR A 564 -44.81 -31.77 30.72
N ASN A 565 -43.93 -31.10 31.48
CA ASN A 565 -42.68 -30.38 31.14
C ASN A 565 -42.59 -29.66 29.76
N ALA A 566 -42.67 -28.33 29.66
CA ALA A 566 -41.65 -27.32 30.04
C ALA A 566 -40.38 -27.34 29.13
N SER A 567 -39.92 -26.23 28.51
CA SER A 567 -40.20 -24.82 28.80
C SER A 567 -40.36 -23.90 27.57
N THR A 568 -41.47 -23.16 27.57
CA THR A 568 -41.63 -21.74 27.18
C THR A 568 -41.03 -21.21 25.86
N LEU A 569 -41.89 -21.13 24.83
CA LEU A 569 -41.91 -20.02 23.87
C LEU A 569 -42.41 -18.74 24.56
N TYR A 570 -41.92 -17.57 24.15
CA TYR A 570 -42.70 -16.33 24.18
C TYR A 570 -42.74 -15.74 22.78
N SER A 571 -43.95 -15.56 22.23
CA SER A 571 -44.18 -15.01 20.91
C SER A 571 -45.13 -13.81 20.96
N SER A 572 -45.04 -12.96 19.93
CA SER A 572 -46.11 -12.06 19.48
C SER A 572 -46.71 -11.08 20.50
N LEU A 573 -46.07 -9.92 20.63
CA LEU A 573 -46.83 -8.65 20.63
C LEU A 573 -47.02 -8.18 19.17
N PRO A 574 -48.10 -7.46 18.83
CA PRO A 574 -48.39 -7.10 17.45
C PRO A 574 -47.53 -5.92 16.97
N ILE A 575 -46.42 -6.24 16.30
CA ILE A 575 -45.56 -5.24 15.65
C ILE A 575 -46.39 -4.48 14.59
N ALA A 576 -46.52 -3.17 14.78
CA ALA A 576 -47.12 -2.29 13.76
C ALA A 576 -46.30 -2.38 12.47
N ARG A 577 -46.97 -2.51 11.31
CA ARG A 577 -46.30 -2.65 10.00
C ARG A 577 -45.63 -1.34 9.55
N ILE A 578 -44.52 -0.99 10.19
CA ILE A 578 -43.46 -0.20 9.57
C ILE A 578 -43.07 -0.95 8.30
N ARG A 579 -43.36 -0.37 7.13
CA ARG A 579 -42.82 -0.91 5.88
C ARG A 579 -41.32 -0.61 5.90
N PRO A 580 -40.42 -1.60 5.71
CA PRO A 580 -39.00 -1.30 5.54
C PRO A 580 -38.84 -0.33 4.36
N ILE A 581 -37.88 0.59 4.46
CA ILE A 581 -37.60 1.56 3.40
C ILE A 581 -36.83 0.84 2.28
N GLU A 582 -37.60 0.13 1.45
CA GLU A 582 -37.11 -0.60 0.29
C GLU A 582 -37.22 0.29 -0.95
N TYR A 583 -36.08 0.79 -1.44
CA TYR A 583 -36.01 1.54 -2.68
C TYR A 583 -35.62 0.62 -3.85
N ARG A 584 -36.61 0.25 -4.66
CA ARG A 584 -36.44 -0.58 -5.86
C ARG A 584 -36.10 0.26 -7.08
N LYS A 585 -35.07 -0.14 -7.83
CA LYS A 585 -34.64 0.52 -9.06
C LYS A 585 -34.34 -0.51 -10.16
N THR A 586 -35.21 -0.56 -11.15
CA THR A 586 -34.95 -1.21 -12.44
C THR A 586 -33.96 -0.39 -13.27
N PHE A 587 -33.42 -0.98 -14.34
CA PHE A 587 -32.55 -0.26 -15.26
C PHE A 587 -33.30 0.87 -15.99
N ASP A 588 -32.79 2.09 -15.83
CA ASP A 588 -33.31 3.31 -16.47
C ASP A 588 -32.86 3.39 -17.94
N LYS A 589 -33.72 2.99 -18.87
CA LYS A 589 -33.44 3.01 -20.32
C LYS A 589 -33.10 4.39 -20.87
N THR A 590 -33.51 5.49 -20.23
CA THR A 590 -33.18 6.84 -20.70
C THR A 590 -31.68 7.14 -20.62
N ARG A 591 -30.92 6.31 -19.88
CA ARG A 591 -29.45 6.29 -19.88
C ARG A 591 -28.81 5.77 -21.16
N LEU A 592 -29.54 5.00 -21.97
CA LEU A 592 -29.05 4.48 -23.26
C LEU A 592 -29.37 5.44 -24.41
N LYS A 593 -30.54 6.09 -24.33
CA LYS A 593 -31.05 6.98 -25.37
C LYS A 593 -31.71 8.19 -24.71
N VAL A 594 -31.14 9.37 -24.95
CA VAL A 594 -31.88 10.61 -24.78
C VAL A 594 -33.06 10.57 -25.75
N GLU A 595 -34.27 10.76 -25.23
CA GLU A 595 -35.45 10.96 -26.06
C GLU A 595 -35.23 12.20 -26.93
N ILE A 596 -35.26 12.01 -28.25
CA ILE A 596 -35.22 13.10 -29.23
C ILE A 596 -36.60 13.79 -29.23
N SER A 597 -36.89 14.47 -28.13
CA SER A 597 -37.93 15.48 -28.04
C SER A 597 -37.46 16.72 -28.81
N GLU A 598 -38.33 17.27 -29.64
CA GLU A 598 -37.97 18.23 -30.68
C GLU A 598 -37.62 19.61 -30.10
N GLN A 599 -36.32 19.86 -29.85
CA GLN A 599 -35.79 21.23 -29.80
C GLN A 599 -34.47 21.35 -30.54
N SER A 600 -34.38 22.36 -31.41
CA SER A 600 -33.16 22.75 -32.12
C SER A 600 -32.20 23.54 -31.21
N GLY A 601 -31.84 22.96 -30.07
CA GLY A 601 -30.77 23.46 -29.22
C GLY A 601 -29.42 23.22 -29.89
N SER A 602 -28.59 24.25 -30.01
CA SER A 602 -27.25 24.11 -30.59
C SER A 602 -26.39 23.17 -29.75
N TRP A 603 -25.62 22.31 -30.42
CA TRP A 603 -24.59 21.51 -29.75
C TRP A 603 -23.59 22.46 -29.09
N ILE A 604 -23.55 22.48 -27.76
CA ILE A 604 -22.64 23.34 -26.99
C ILE A 604 -21.23 22.73 -27.10
N PRO A 605 -20.22 23.46 -27.63
CA PRO A 605 -18.84 22.97 -27.71
C PRO A 605 -18.26 22.61 -26.35
N PHE A 606 -17.30 21.67 -26.31
CA PHE A 606 -16.66 21.20 -25.08
C PHE A 606 -16.12 22.37 -24.23
N GLU A 607 -15.52 23.35 -24.90
CA GLU A 607 -14.87 24.54 -24.35
C GLU A 607 -15.86 25.46 -23.62
N ASN A 608 -17.13 25.48 -24.02
CA ASN A 608 -18.18 26.32 -23.42
C ASN A 608 -18.85 25.67 -22.19
N ARG A 609 -18.42 24.45 -21.82
CA ARG A 609 -18.94 23.62 -20.72
C ARG A 609 -17.82 22.89 -19.97
N HIS A 610 -16.57 23.31 -20.20
CA HIS A 610 -15.38 22.86 -19.50
C HIS A 610 -14.74 24.04 -18.79
N HIS A 611 -14.75 24.03 -17.46
CA HIS A 611 -14.07 25.02 -16.63
C HIS A 611 -12.76 24.44 -16.08
N LYS A 612 -11.78 25.30 -15.83
CA LYS A 612 -10.50 24.97 -15.21
C LYS A 612 -10.29 25.85 -13.98
N ILE A 613 -9.96 25.25 -12.85
CA ILE A 613 -9.66 25.94 -11.59
C ILE A 613 -8.44 25.31 -10.93
N VAL A 614 -7.76 26.08 -10.08
CA VAL A 614 -6.49 25.68 -9.44
C VAL A 614 -6.65 25.75 -7.92
N GLY A 615 -6.33 24.66 -7.24
CA GLY A 615 -6.31 24.57 -5.78
C GLY A 615 -7.69 24.53 -5.11
N TYR A 616 -7.65 24.37 -3.79
CA TYR A 616 -8.82 24.14 -2.94
C TYR A 616 -9.77 25.34 -2.85
N ASN A 617 -9.24 26.53 -2.55
CA ASN A 617 -10.07 27.71 -2.28
C ASN A 617 -10.94 28.10 -3.48
N ALA A 618 -10.38 28.07 -4.70
CA ALA A 618 -11.13 28.31 -5.93
C ALA A 618 -12.19 27.22 -6.21
N THR A 619 -11.97 25.99 -5.72
CA THR A 619 -12.95 24.91 -5.80
C THR A 619 -14.12 25.14 -4.85
N LEU A 620 -13.87 25.53 -3.60
CA LEU A 620 -14.95 25.91 -2.69
C LEU A 620 -15.74 27.12 -3.20
N GLU A 621 -15.05 28.17 -3.66
CA GLU A 621 -15.68 29.37 -4.21
C GLU A 621 -16.57 29.04 -5.42
N TYR A 622 -16.05 28.23 -6.36
CA TYR A 622 -16.83 27.75 -7.50
C TYR A 622 -18.08 26.96 -7.06
N LEU A 623 -17.94 26.04 -6.09
CA LEU A 623 -19.06 25.23 -5.59
C LEU A 623 -20.04 26.01 -4.71
N GLN A 624 -19.63 27.13 -4.12
CA GLN A 624 -20.49 28.04 -3.35
C GLN A 624 -21.37 28.91 -4.27
N TYR A 625 -20.82 29.39 -5.39
CA TYR A 625 -21.58 30.17 -6.37
C TYR A 625 -22.28 29.33 -7.45
N TYR A 626 -21.95 28.03 -7.56
CA TYR A 626 -22.62 27.11 -8.47
C TYR A 626 -24.09 26.89 -8.07
N THR A 627 -25.00 27.44 -8.87
CA THR A 627 -26.44 27.27 -8.71
C THR A 627 -27.12 26.82 -9.99
N LYS A 628 -28.18 26.02 -9.87
CA LYS A 628 -29.04 25.58 -10.98
C LYS A 628 -30.53 25.60 -10.59
N ALA A 629 -31.39 25.75 -11.60
CA ALA A 629 -32.84 25.65 -11.42
C ALA A 629 -33.26 24.21 -11.09
N ALA A 630 -34.36 24.04 -10.35
CA ALA A 630 -34.80 22.73 -9.85
C ALA A 630 -35.29 21.76 -10.96
N ASP A 631 -35.69 22.30 -12.11
CA ASP A 631 -36.07 21.60 -13.34
C ASP A 631 -34.89 21.41 -14.31
N SER A 632 -33.70 21.92 -13.98
CA SER A 632 -32.52 21.85 -14.86
C SER A 632 -32.01 20.43 -15.04
N LYS A 633 -31.80 20.05 -16.30
CA LYS A 633 -31.14 18.81 -16.72
C LYS A 633 -29.60 18.85 -16.62
N GLU A 634 -29.03 19.88 -15.98
CA GLU A 634 -27.58 20.01 -15.80
C GLU A 634 -27.03 19.08 -14.70
N GLU A 635 -26.13 18.19 -15.09
CA GLU A 635 -25.27 17.40 -14.19
C GLU A 635 -23.85 18.00 -14.19
N LEU A 636 -23.36 18.39 -13.00
CA LEU A 636 -22.02 18.90 -12.80
C LEU A 636 -21.07 17.76 -12.46
N PHE A 637 -19.90 17.75 -13.09
CA PHE A 637 -18.84 16.76 -12.84
C PHE A 637 -17.54 17.44 -12.45
N LEU A 638 -16.89 16.91 -11.41
CA LEU A 638 -15.65 17.42 -10.85
C LEU A 638 -14.54 16.42 -11.14
N PHE A 639 -13.51 16.85 -11.87
CA PHE A 639 -12.34 16.05 -12.24
C PHE A 639 -11.08 16.65 -11.63
N PHE A 640 -10.60 16.03 -10.56
CA PHE A 640 -9.37 16.39 -9.85
C PHE A 640 -8.18 15.70 -10.51
N THR A 641 -7.15 16.48 -10.85
CA THR A 641 -5.97 16.03 -11.60
C THR A 641 -4.69 16.65 -11.04
N CYS A 642 -3.56 15.99 -11.27
CA CYS A 642 -2.23 16.40 -10.82
C CYS A 642 -1.81 17.73 -11.44
N SER A 643 -1.07 18.57 -10.71
CA SER A 643 -0.60 19.87 -11.19
C SER A 643 0.64 20.40 -10.46
N THR A 644 1.23 21.47 -10.99
CA THR A 644 2.06 22.38 -10.17
C THR A 644 1.16 23.15 -9.18
N ARG A 645 1.75 23.90 -8.24
CA ARG A 645 0.97 24.80 -7.36
C ARG A 645 0.30 25.95 -8.13
N ASP A 646 0.90 26.36 -9.24
CA ASP A 646 0.38 27.38 -10.15
C ASP A 646 -0.70 26.85 -11.12
N GLY A 647 -0.92 25.53 -11.14
CA GLY A 647 -1.94 24.86 -11.95
C GLY A 647 -1.48 24.40 -13.33
N ASP A 648 -0.18 24.46 -13.61
CA ASP A 648 0.39 23.83 -14.82
C ASP A 648 0.25 22.30 -14.75
N GLN A 649 0.31 21.67 -15.92
CA GLN A 649 0.26 20.21 -16.03
C GLN A 649 1.56 19.58 -15.52
N ASP A 650 1.48 18.90 -14.38
CA ASP A 650 2.54 18.07 -13.81
C ASP A 650 1.93 16.73 -13.40
N ASP A 651 2.08 15.70 -14.25
CA ASP A 651 1.42 14.41 -14.10
C ASP A 651 2.22 13.45 -13.21
N TRP A 652 2.48 13.89 -11.97
CA TRP A 652 3.30 13.17 -10.99
C TRP A 652 2.74 11.79 -10.60
N ASN A 653 1.42 11.57 -10.69
CA ASN A 653 0.83 10.24 -10.80
C ASN A 653 0.72 9.89 -12.30
N PRO A 654 1.31 8.77 -12.79
CA PRO A 654 1.23 8.36 -14.20
C PRO A 654 -0.20 8.21 -14.73
N ASN A 655 -1.18 7.94 -13.86
CA ASN A 655 -2.59 7.84 -14.25
C ASN A 655 -3.22 9.21 -14.55
N CYS A 656 -2.70 10.34 -14.03
CA CYS A 656 -3.28 11.67 -14.24
C CYS A 656 -3.32 12.10 -15.71
N ALA A 657 -2.27 11.80 -16.49
CA ALA A 657 -2.22 12.11 -17.92
C ALA A 657 -3.28 11.33 -18.70
N THR A 658 -3.27 10.00 -18.56
CA THR A 658 -4.19 9.06 -19.23
C THR A 658 -5.64 9.32 -18.83
N ALA A 659 -5.88 9.62 -17.55
CA ALA A 659 -7.19 10.00 -17.03
C ALA A 659 -7.71 11.26 -17.71
N ARG A 660 -6.89 12.31 -17.82
CA ARG A 660 -7.29 13.59 -18.42
C ARG A 660 -7.62 13.45 -19.91
N GLU A 661 -6.85 12.65 -20.66
CA GLU A 661 -7.16 12.33 -22.06
C GLU A 661 -8.51 11.58 -22.19
N LYS A 662 -8.73 10.53 -21.39
CA LYS A 662 -9.99 9.77 -21.38
C LYS A 662 -11.18 10.63 -20.97
N VAL A 663 -11.07 11.38 -19.87
CA VAL A 663 -12.12 12.25 -19.36
C VAL A 663 -12.53 13.28 -20.41
N TYR A 664 -11.59 13.98 -21.05
CA TYR A 664 -11.93 14.98 -22.07
C TYR A 664 -12.49 14.34 -23.35
N SER A 665 -11.88 13.25 -23.84
CA SER A 665 -12.31 12.57 -25.07
C SER A 665 -13.63 11.80 -24.92
N ILE A 666 -14.08 11.51 -23.71
CA ILE A 666 -15.40 10.93 -23.42
C ILE A 666 -16.42 12.05 -23.07
N PHE A 667 -16.05 13.03 -22.25
CA PHE A 667 -16.94 14.13 -21.85
C PHE A 667 -17.38 15.01 -23.04
N SER A 668 -16.49 15.25 -24.01
CA SER A 668 -16.82 15.93 -25.28
C SER A 668 -17.97 15.28 -26.07
N LYS A 669 -18.34 14.05 -25.73
CA LYS A 669 -19.38 13.22 -26.36
C LYS A 669 -20.57 12.92 -25.42
N SER A 670 -20.58 13.53 -24.23
CA SER A 670 -21.68 13.45 -23.26
C SER A 670 -22.77 14.50 -23.54
N PRO A 671 -24.01 14.34 -23.03
CA PRO A 671 -25.10 15.30 -23.23
C PRO A 671 -24.68 16.75 -23.00
N SER A 672 -25.10 17.67 -23.89
CA SER A 672 -24.69 19.08 -23.88
C SER A 672 -25.08 19.84 -22.60
N THR A 673 -26.06 19.33 -21.86
CA THR A 673 -26.48 19.84 -20.54
C THR A 673 -25.47 19.59 -19.43
N ASN A 674 -24.53 18.64 -19.59
CA ASN A 674 -23.51 18.38 -18.57
C ASN A 674 -22.48 19.52 -18.49
N ARG A 675 -21.83 19.68 -17.33
CA ARG A 675 -20.71 20.61 -17.14
C ARG A 675 -19.53 19.89 -16.49
N LEU A 676 -18.31 20.09 -17.00
CA LEU A 676 -17.09 19.53 -16.42
C LEU A 676 -16.25 20.64 -15.80
N VAL A 677 -15.77 20.43 -14.59
CA VAL A 677 -14.74 21.25 -13.95
C VAL A 677 -13.49 20.40 -13.82
N THR A 678 -12.36 20.88 -14.34
CA THR A 678 -11.04 20.33 -14.00
C THR A 678 -10.44 21.14 -12.87
N ILE A 679 -10.14 20.44 -11.78
CA ILE A 679 -9.46 20.96 -10.61
C ILE A 679 -8.02 20.49 -10.69
N TYR A 680 -7.11 21.43 -10.96
CA TYR A 680 -5.68 21.23 -10.81
C TYR A 680 -5.37 21.25 -9.30
N ALA A 681 -5.11 20.07 -8.75
CA ALA A 681 -5.32 19.76 -7.34
C ALA A 681 -4.04 19.81 -6.47
N GLY A 682 -2.92 20.29 -7.01
CA GLY A 682 -1.65 20.46 -6.29
C GLY A 682 -0.55 19.47 -6.70
N THR A 683 0.64 19.70 -6.15
CA THR A 683 1.85 18.88 -6.41
C THR A 683 1.82 17.57 -5.64
N TYR A 684 2.74 16.68 -5.97
CA TYR A 684 2.94 15.42 -5.24
C TYR A 684 3.07 15.66 -3.73
N GLU A 685 3.88 16.63 -3.31
CA GLU A 685 4.07 16.95 -1.89
C GLU A 685 2.80 17.41 -1.19
N ASP A 686 1.88 18.08 -1.90
CA ASP A 686 0.59 18.49 -1.36
C ASP A 686 -0.33 17.28 -1.09
N TRP A 687 -0.03 16.09 -1.62
CA TRP A 687 -0.82 14.86 -1.42
C TRP A 687 -0.15 13.84 -0.49
N MET A 688 1.05 14.12 0.04
CA MET A 688 1.83 13.18 0.86
C MET A 688 1.30 12.98 2.28
N ASP A 689 0.83 14.07 2.91
CA ASP A 689 0.44 14.12 4.32
C ASP A 689 -1.08 14.36 4.50
N GLY A 690 -1.83 14.33 3.39
CA GLY A 690 -3.20 14.83 3.28
C GLY A 690 -3.26 16.35 3.10
N ASN A 691 -4.32 16.83 2.47
CA ASN A 691 -4.59 18.26 2.28
C ASN A 691 -6.07 18.59 2.45
N ASN A 692 -6.44 19.85 2.22
CA ASN A 692 -7.80 20.33 2.37
C ASN A 692 -8.83 19.49 1.57
N PHE A 693 -8.51 18.99 0.37
CA PHE A 693 -9.42 18.08 -0.35
C PHE A 693 -9.53 16.69 0.32
N THR A 694 -8.50 16.23 1.02
CA THR A 694 -8.49 14.97 1.78
C THR A 694 -9.38 15.05 3.02
N PHE A 695 -9.49 16.24 3.62
CA PHE A 695 -10.23 16.47 4.86
C PHE A 695 -11.60 17.15 4.67
N ASP A 696 -11.90 17.72 3.51
CA ASP A 696 -13.21 18.31 3.16
C ASP A 696 -14.37 17.33 3.32
N ASP A 697 -15.45 17.74 3.99
CA ASP A 697 -16.57 16.87 4.34
C ASP A 697 -17.39 16.38 3.14
N ASP A 698 -17.53 17.18 2.07
CA ASP A 698 -18.40 16.90 0.92
C ASP A 698 -17.67 16.19 -0.21
N LEU A 699 -16.44 16.63 -0.50
CA LEU A 699 -15.57 16.09 -1.53
C LEU A 699 -14.82 14.86 -1.04
N ARG A 700 -14.13 14.96 0.11
CA ARG A 700 -13.24 13.97 0.76
C ARG A 700 -12.50 13.04 -0.21
N LEU A 701 -11.39 13.50 -0.76
CA LEU A 701 -10.62 12.79 -1.79
C LEU A 701 -9.53 11.89 -1.18
N LYS A 702 -9.49 10.62 -1.57
CA LYS A 702 -8.41 9.68 -1.18
C LYS A 702 -7.16 9.77 -2.06
N ALA A 703 -7.30 10.15 -3.34
CA ALA A 703 -6.18 10.32 -4.27
C ALA A 703 -6.57 11.22 -5.47
N VAL A 704 -5.60 11.55 -6.32
CA VAL A 704 -5.81 12.01 -7.70
C VAL A 704 -5.11 11.07 -8.68
N PRO A 705 -5.67 10.86 -9.89
CA PRO A 705 -6.87 11.49 -10.44
C PRO A 705 -8.17 10.99 -9.78
N THR A 706 -9.15 11.88 -9.63
CA THR A 706 -10.52 11.51 -9.17
C THR A 706 -11.57 12.21 -10.03
N LEU A 707 -12.62 11.50 -10.42
CA LEU A 707 -13.80 12.04 -11.10
C LEU A 707 -15.07 11.70 -10.30
N MET A 708 -15.99 12.66 -10.17
CA MET A 708 -17.29 12.45 -9.52
C MET A 708 -18.36 13.38 -10.09
N ARG A 709 -19.63 13.05 -9.86
CA ARG A 709 -20.77 13.96 -10.07
C ARG A 709 -21.04 14.74 -8.78
N TRP A 710 -21.35 16.03 -8.92
CA TRP A 710 -21.82 16.92 -7.86
C TRP A 710 -23.32 17.19 -8.05
N ASP A 711 -24.11 16.85 -7.04
CA ASP A 711 -25.58 16.92 -7.09
C ASP A 711 -26.17 18.15 -6.40
N GLY A 712 -25.36 18.92 -5.65
CA GLY A 712 -25.75 20.18 -5.04
C GLY A 712 -25.99 21.32 -6.04
N GLY A 713 -26.27 22.53 -5.52
CA GLY A 713 -26.47 23.75 -6.31
C GLY A 713 -27.94 24.04 -6.69
N THR A 714 -28.85 23.10 -6.50
CA THR A 714 -30.29 23.44 -6.45
C THR A 714 -30.58 24.06 -5.07
N PRO A 715 -31.40 25.12 -4.95
CA PRO A 715 -31.77 25.68 -3.64
C PRO A 715 -32.36 24.60 -2.70
N GLY A 716 -31.79 24.47 -1.51
CA GLY A 716 -32.18 23.43 -0.53
C GLY A 716 -31.69 22.00 -0.82
N SER A 717 -30.89 21.78 -1.87
CA SER A 717 -30.24 20.48 -2.09
C SER A 717 -29.01 20.30 -1.19
N LEU A 718 -28.85 19.07 -0.68
CA LEU A 718 -27.65 18.65 0.04
C LEU A 718 -26.42 18.68 -0.90
N ARG A 719 -25.22 18.93 -0.35
CA ARG A 719 -23.95 19.01 -1.10
C ARG A 719 -23.40 17.63 -1.49
N SER A 720 -24.27 16.77 -2.02
CA SER A 720 -23.98 15.35 -2.23
C SER A 720 -23.09 15.08 -3.44
N THR A 721 -22.22 14.08 -3.29
CA THR A 721 -21.32 13.58 -4.34
C THR A 721 -21.64 12.13 -4.70
N TRP A 722 -21.71 11.83 -6.00
CA TRP A 722 -22.06 10.51 -6.50
C TRP A 722 -21.12 10.02 -7.62
N GLY A 723 -21.01 8.70 -7.77
CA GLY A 723 -20.28 8.08 -8.88
C GLY A 723 -18.78 8.39 -8.86
N VAL A 724 -18.14 8.20 -7.71
CA VAL A 724 -16.73 8.52 -7.51
C VAL A 724 -15.85 7.45 -8.17
N LEU A 725 -15.05 7.86 -9.15
CA LEU A 725 -13.99 7.06 -9.78
C LEU A 725 -12.63 7.63 -9.36
N VAL A 726 -11.72 6.77 -8.91
CA VAL A 726 -10.43 7.15 -8.32
C VAL A 726 -9.33 6.32 -8.97
N ASP A 727 -8.25 7.00 -9.34
CA ASP A 727 -7.04 6.42 -9.91
C ASP A 727 -7.34 5.41 -11.05
N VAL A 728 -6.91 4.15 -10.96
CA VAL A 728 -7.15 3.13 -12.01
C VAL A 728 -8.62 3.06 -12.47
N SER A 729 -9.61 3.28 -11.58
CA SER A 729 -11.02 3.12 -11.97
C SER A 729 -11.53 4.19 -12.95
N ILE A 730 -10.80 5.31 -13.11
CA ILE A 730 -11.09 6.33 -14.13
C ILE A 730 -10.60 5.93 -15.54
N LEU A 731 -9.74 4.92 -15.64
CA LEU A 731 -9.12 4.50 -16.91
C LEU A 731 -10.05 3.59 -17.72
N TYR A 732 -11.09 3.04 -17.11
CA TYR A 732 -12.10 2.24 -17.77
C TYR A 732 -13.14 3.13 -18.47
N ASP A 733 -13.05 3.21 -19.81
CA ASP A 733 -14.03 3.87 -20.67
C ASP A 733 -15.50 3.56 -20.30
N PRO A 734 -15.91 2.32 -19.96
CA PRO A 734 -17.29 2.02 -19.60
C PRO A 734 -17.78 2.75 -18.35
N PHE A 735 -16.96 2.83 -17.29
CA PHE A 735 -17.34 3.53 -16.05
C PHE A 735 -17.50 5.04 -16.28
N VAL A 736 -16.55 5.66 -17.00
CA VAL A 736 -16.60 7.09 -17.33
C VAL A 736 -17.81 7.40 -18.24
N ARG A 737 -18.09 6.55 -19.24
CA ARG A 737 -19.28 6.67 -20.10
C ARG A 737 -20.60 6.50 -19.34
N TYR A 738 -20.65 5.58 -18.38
CA TYR A 738 -21.84 5.32 -17.55
C TYR A 738 -22.11 6.45 -16.53
N LEU A 739 -21.04 7.10 -16.05
CA LEU A 739 -21.12 8.29 -15.20
C LEU A 739 -21.63 9.51 -15.98
N PHE A 740 -21.04 9.79 -17.15
CA PHE A 740 -21.41 10.94 -18.00
C PHE A 740 -22.68 10.73 -18.84
N ARG A 741 -23.25 9.51 -18.86
CA ARG A 741 -24.40 9.12 -19.70
C ARG A 741 -24.19 9.39 -21.20
N ASN A 742 -23.05 8.96 -21.73
CA ASN A 742 -22.66 9.19 -23.12
C ASN A 742 -23.70 8.71 -24.15
N THR A 743 -24.00 9.56 -25.14
CA THR A 743 -25.00 9.30 -26.18
C THR A 743 -24.42 9.11 -27.59
N ASP A 744 -23.10 9.23 -27.75
CA ASP A 744 -22.40 9.07 -29.04
C ASP A 744 -22.33 7.62 -29.54
N LYS A 745 -22.37 6.67 -28.60
CA LYS A 745 -22.28 5.23 -28.86
C LYS A 745 -23.02 4.49 -27.75
N GLU A 746 -24.04 3.72 -28.13
CA GLU A 746 -24.78 2.88 -27.19
C GLU A 746 -23.87 1.77 -26.62
N ASP A 747 -23.90 1.56 -25.30
CA ASP A 747 -23.13 0.51 -24.64
C ASP A 747 -23.73 -0.88 -24.96
N GLN A 748 -22.97 -1.69 -25.70
CA GLN A 748 -23.40 -3.01 -26.19
C GLN A 748 -23.64 -4.04 -25.08
N LEU A 749 -23.17 -3.78 -23.85
CA LEU A 749 -23.49 -4.61 -22.69
C LEU A 749 -24.80 -4.19 -22.02
N LEU A 750 -25.12 -2.89 -22.04
CA LEU A 750 -26.31 -2.32 -21.39
C LEU A 750 -27.55 -2.22 -22.30
N VAL A 751 -27.38 -2.27 -23.63
CA VAL A 751 -28.49 -2.24 -24.63
C VAL A 751 -29.32 -3.54 -24.65
N LYS A 752 -28.77 -4.64 -24.14
CA LYS A 752 -29.38 -5.98 -24.26
C LYS A 752 -30.71 -6.04 -23.47
N PRO A 753 -31.78 -6.64 -24.01
CA PRO A 753 -33.11 -6.64 -23.35
C PRO A 753 -33.11 -7.34 -21.99
N GLU A 754 -32.17 -8.26 -21.74
CA GLU A 754 -31.99 -8.93 -20.46
C GLU A 754 -31.64 -7.95 -19.32
N VAL A 755 -31.06 -6.77 -19.63
CA VAL A 755 -30.68 -5.75 -18.63
C VAL A 755 -31.92 -5.17 -17.95
N GLU A 756 -33.06 -5.13 -18.65
CA GLU A 756 -34.35 -4.65 -18.15
C GLU A 756 -34.92 -5.52 -17.02
N SER A 757 -34.58 -6.81 -17.03
CA SER A 757 -35.02 -7.79 -16.02
C SER A 757 -34.27 -7.67 -14.69
N LYS A 758 -33.19 -6.90 -14.65
CA LYS A 758 -32.29 -6.79 -13.50
C LYS A 758 -32.74 -5.68 -12.57
N GLU A 759 -32.83 -5.99 -11.28
CA GLU A 759 -33.33 -5.06 -10.25
C GLU A 759 -32.25 -4.77 -9.22
N ILE A 760 -31.95 -3.50 -8.97
CA ILE A 760 -31.17 -3.06 -7.82
C ILE A 760 -32.15 -2.63 -6.73
N ILE A 761 -32.00 -3.20 -5.54
CA ILE A 761 -32.87 -2.95 -4.39
C ILE A 761 -32.00 -2.36 -3.29
N THR A 762 -32.36 -1.22 -2.73
CA THR A 762 -31.64 -0.61 -1.61
C THR A 762 -32.49 -0.72 -0.35
N VAL A 763 -31.91 -1.25 0.73
CA VAL A 763 -32.53 -1.36 2.07
C VAL A 763 -31.63 -0.68 3.10
N ARG A 764 -32.22 -0.18 4.19
CA ARG A 764 -31.53 0.53 5.27
C ARG A 764 -31.67 -0.18 6.61
N GLY A 765 -30.55 -0.41 7.30
CA GLY A 765 -30.50 -1.08 8.60
C GLY A 765 -30.79 -2.59 8.54
N TYR A 766 -30.38 -3.29 9.60
CA TYR A 766 -30.43 -4.76 9.69
C TYR A 766 -31.85 -5.32 9.62
N SER A 767 -32.82 -4.64 10.23
CA SER A 767 -34.23 -5.04 10.22
C SER A 767 -34.85 -5.06 8.81
N SER A 768 -34.52 -4.09 7.95
CA SER A 768 -34.96 -4.06 6.55
C SER A 768 -34.28 -5.16 5.72
N TYR A 769 -32.99 -5.42 5.98
CA TYR A 769 -32.25 -6.52 5.36
C TYR A 769 -32.87 -7.88 5.72
N ARG A 770 -33.14 -8.15 7.02
CA ARG A 770 -33.76 -9.39 7.48
C ARG A 770 -35.15 -9.57 6.88
N ALA A 771 -36.01 -8.54 6.94
CA ALA A 771 -37.34 -8.61 6.34
C ALA A 771 -37.29 -8.92 4.82
N TYR A 772 -36.28 -8.41 4.11
CA TYR A 772 -36.05 -8.77 2.71
C TYR A 772 -35.65 -10.25 2.55
N VAL A 773 -34.63 -10.72 3.30
CA VAL A 773 -34.14 -12.10 3.23
C VAL A 773 -35.20 -13.13 3.64
N ASP A 774 -35.96 -12.85 4.69
CA ASP A 774 -37.07 -13.70 5.13
C ASP A 774 -38.14 -13.78 4.05
N SER A 775 -38.44 -12.66 3.37
CA SER A 775 -39.34 -12.66 2.21
C SER A 775 -38.77 -13.44 1.01
N TYR A 776 -37.45 -13.45 0.83
CA TYR A 776 -36.78 -14.16 -0.25
C TYR A 776 -36.83 -15.68 -0.07
N VAL A 777 -36.53 -16.15 1.14
CA VAL A 777 -36.64 -17.57 1.52
C VAL A 777 -38.10 -18.05 1.48
N THR A 778 -39.03 -17.29 2.05
CA THR A 778 -40.45 -17.72 2.16
C THR A 778 -41.21 -17.67 0.83
N SER A 779 -40.85 -16.77 -0.10
CA SER A 779 -41.56 -16.62 -1.39
C SER A 779 -41.10 -17.59 -2.48
N ASN A 780 -40.11 -18.45 -2.21
CA ASN A 780 -39.49 -19.35 -3.19
C ASN A 780 -39.06 -18.61 -4.49
N PHE A 781 -38.37 -17.48 -4.33
CA PHE A 781 -37.92 -16.69 -5.48
C PHE A 781 -36.72 -17.35 -6.17
N SER A 782 -36.97 -17.96 -7.34
CA SER A 782 -35.90 -18.44 -8.21
C SER A 782 -35.33 -17.31 -9.08
N TYR A 783 -34.51 -16.44 -8.48
CA TYR A 783 -33.63 -15.51 -9.19
C TYR A 783 -32.23 -15.44 -8.54
N PRO A 784 -31.15 -15.26 -9.31
CA PRO A 784 -29.82 -15.05 -8.74
C PRO A 784 -29.77 -13.78 -7.89
N LEU A 785 -29.38 -13.92 -6.63
CA LEU A 785 -29.29 -12.81 -5.67
C LEU A 785 -27.81 -12.51 -5.36
N PHE A 786 -27.46 -11.25 -5.52
CA PHE A 786 -26.19 -10.67 -5.09
C PHE A 786 -26.48 -9.66 -3.98
N MET A 787 -25.57 -9.54 -3.02
CA MET A 787 -25.68 -8.62 -1.89
C MET A 787 -24.41 -7.79 -1.78
N MET A 788 -24.57 -6.48 -1.60
CA MET A 788 -23.46 -5.57 -1.30
C MET A 788 -23.81 -4.73 -0.07
N VAL A 789 -23.04 -4.91 0.99
CA VAL A 789 -23.16 -4.14 2.22
C VAL A 789 -22.29 -2.90 2.12
N LEU A 790 -22.87 -1.75 2.44
CA LEU A 790 -22.29 -0.42 2.34
C LEU A 790 -22.42 0.29 3.69
N SER A 791 -21.57 1.28 3.95
CA SER A 791 -21.83 2.27 5.00
C SER A 791 -23.21 2.91 4.80
N GLY A 792 -23.83 3.42 5.87
CA GLY A 792 -24.87 4.43 5.73
C GLY A 792 -24.34 5.75 5.18
N ARG A 793 -25.21 6.77 5.17
CA ARG A 793 -25.00 8.08 4.56
C ARG A 793 -25.04 9.20 5.59
N LEU A 794 -24.04 10.08 5.55
CA LEU A 794 -23.96 11.27 6.40
C LEU A 794 -25.16 12.19 6.14
N GLU A 795 -25.86 12.63 7.20
CA GLU A 795 -27.09 13.41 7.07
C GLU A 795 -26.90 14.75 6.30
N HIS A 796 -25.79 15.44 6.57
CA HIS A 796 -25.52 16.78 6.04
C HIS A 796 -25.28 16.82 4.51
N ASN A 797 -24.86 15.71 3.89
CA ASN A 797 -24.55 15.65 2.46
C ASN A 797 -24.94 14.34 1.76
N ASN A 798 -25.70 13.45 2.40
CA ASN A 798 -26.16 12.16 1.85
C ASN A 798 -25.04 11.28 1.23
N ARG A 799 -23.79 11.50 1.69
CA ARG A 799 -22.58 10.83 1.20
C ARG A 799 -22.33 9.57 2.01
N LEU A 800 -22.01 8.45 1.35
CA LEU A 800 -21.52 7.24 2.03
C LEU A 800 -20.29 7.61 2.87
N TRP A 801 -20.27 7.30 4.16
CA TRP A 801 -19.15 7.70 5.03
C TRP A 801 -17.87 6.92 4.71
N CYS A 802 -17.97 5.66 4.28
CA CYS A 802 -16.82 4.84 3.91
C CYS A 802 -16.28 5.25 2.52
N PRO A 803 -14.99 5.62 2.37
CA PRO A 803 -14.40 5.97 1.08
C PRO A 803 -14.46 4.83 0.07
N TRP A 804 -14.15 3.60 0.50
CA TRP A 804 -14.19 2.41 -0.35
C TRP A 804 -15.62 2.09 -0.83
N CYS A 805 -16.64 2.38 -0.02
CA CYS A 805 -18.03 2.28 -0.45
C CYS A 805 -18.35 3.30 -1.56
N ARG A 806 -17.89 4.56 -1.46
CA ARG A 806 -18.07 5.59 -2.51
C ARG A 806 -17.44 5.18 -3.83
N GLN A 807 -16.20 4.69 -3.81
CA GLN A 807 -15.46 4.27 -5.00
C GLN A 807 -16.07 3.03 -5.67
N SER A 808 -16.65 2.11 -4.88
CA SER A 808 -17.24 0.87 -5.38
C SER A 808 -18.69 1.03 -5.88
N GLU A 809 -19.43 2.06 -5.43
CA GLU A 809 -20.88 2.18 -5.66
C GLU A 809 -21.25 2.20 -7.15
N LEU A 810 -20.51 2.92 -7.99
CA LEU A 810 -20.78 3.02 -9.44
C LEU A 810 -20.23 1.84 -10.25
N PRO A 811 -18.96 1.40 -10.07
CA PRO A 811 -18.43 0.22 -10.76
C PRO A 811 -19.29 -1.03 -10.56
N VAL A 812 -19.72 -1.34 -9.33
CA VAL A 812 -20.60 -2.48 -9.05
C VAL A 812 -21.96 -2.32 -9.71
N LYS A 813 -22.55 -1.12 -9.67
CA LYS A 813 -23.83 -0.82 -10.35
C LYS A 813 -23.73 -1.00 -11.87
N TYR A 814 -22.63 -0.56 -12.49
CA TYR A 814 -22.38 -0.82 -13.92
C TYR A 814 -22.28 -2.32 -14.19
N ALA A 815 -21.38 -3.00 -13.48
CA ALA A 815 -21.05 -4.40 -13.76
C ALA A 815 -22.22 -5.37 -13.53
N PHE A 816 -23.07 -5.11 -12.52
CA PHE A 816 -24.31 -5.85 -12.32
C PHE A 816 -25.21 -5.78 -13.57
N TYR A 817 -25.46 -4.58 -14.09
CA TYR A 817 -26.28 -4.42 -15.29
C TYR A 817 -25.61 -5.01 -16.54
N ALA A 818 -24.29 -4.87 -16.69
CA ALA A 818 -23.54 -5.36 -17.86
C ALA A 818 -23.39 -6.90 -17.91
N TYR A 819 -23.09 -7.55 -16.77
CA TYR A 819 -22.59 -8.94 -16.72
C TYR A 819 -23.46 -9.93 -15.96
N ALA A 820 -24.25 -9.49 -14.96
CA ALA A 820 -25.04 -10.43 -14.14
C ALA A 820 -26.07 -11.22 -14.96
N PRO A 821 -26.56 -12.38 -14.48
CA PRO A 821 -27.58 -13.16 -15.18
C PRO A 821 -28.92 -12.43 -15.40
N VAL A 822 -29.77 -13.01 -16.24
CA VAL A 822 -31.15 -12.56 -16.47
C VAL A 822 -31.99 -12.73 -15.19
N ASN A 823 -32.89 -11.79 -14.91
CA ASN A 823 -33.71 -11.67 -13.71
C ASN A 823 -32.93 -11.50 -12.39
N ALA A 824 -31.59 -11.38 -12.43
CA ALA A 824 -30.77 -11.25 -11.23
C ALA A 824 -31.09 -9.97 -10.45
N LYS A 825 -30.82 -10.00 -9.14
CA LYS A 825 -31.01 -8.86 -8.23
C LYS A 825 -29.77 -8.53 -7.43
N LEU A 826 -29.53 -7.25 -7.22
CA LEU A 826 -28.47 -6.73 -6.35
C LEU A 826 -29.11 -5.99 -5.18
N LEU A 827 -29.03 -6.58 -4.00
CA LEU A 827 -29.47 -5.99 -2.74
C LEU A 827 -28.33 -5.16 -2.16
N LEU A 828 -28.47 -3.84 -2.22
CA LEU A 828 -27.60 -2.88 -1.55
C LEU A 828 -28.12 -2.66 -0.12
N ILE A 829 -27.27 -2.89 0.86
CA ILE A 829 -27.60 -2.79 2.28
C ILE A 829 -26.81 -1.62 2.86
N GLU A 830 -27.45 -0.47 3.03
CA GLU A 830 -26.86 0.68 3.74
C GLU A 830 -27.01 0.41 5.26
N THR A 831 -25.89 0.36 5.99
CA THR A 831 -25.88 -0.10 7.40
C THR A 831 -26.26 0.98 8.40
N TYR A 832 -25.30 1.56 9.13
CA TYR A 832 -25.49 2.70 10.03
C TYR A 832 -24.97 3.96 9.37
N ASP A 833 -25.70 5.06 9.50
CA ASP A 833 -25.33 6.38 8.97
C ASP A 833 -24.14 6.99 9.74
N ASN A 834 -23.85 6.45 10.93
CA ASN A 834 -22.69 6.74 11.76
C ASN A 834 -21.66 5.59 11.75
N ARG A 835 -20.36 5.92 11.68
CA ARG A 835 -19.27 4.94 11.75
C ARG A 835 -19.07 4.35 13.16
N SER A 836 -19.40 5.07 14.23
CA SER A 836 -19.23 4.56 15.60
C SER A 836 -20.18 3.40 15.91
N GLU A 837 -21.43 3.48 15.43
CA GLU A 837 -22.40 2.38 15.50
C GLU A 837 -21.96 1.17 14.69
N TRP A 838 -21.41 1.37 13.48
CA TRP A 838 -20.79 0.30 12.70
C TRP A 838 -19.55 -0.31 13.39
N ARG A 839 -18.80 0.49 14.15
CA ARG A 839 -17.60 0.02 14.88
C ARG A 839 -17.96 -0.93 16.02
N ASN A 840 -19.05 -0.68 16.76
CA ASN A 840 -19.52 -1.55 17.84
C ASN A 840 -19.45 -3.04 17.43
N PRO A 841 -18.69 -3.91 18.14
CA PRO A 841 -18.57 -5.33 17.80
C PRO A 841 -19.90 -6.08 17.94
N ASP A 842 -20.79 -5.62 18.83
CA ASP A 842 -22.05 -6.28 19.17
C ASP A 842 -23.22 -5.89 18.23
N ASN A 843 -22.97 -5.09 17.18
CA ASN A 843 -24.01 -4.68 16.24
C ASN A 843 -24.52 -5.85 15.38
N GLU A 844 -25.80 -5.79 14.99
CA GLU A 844 -26.50 -6.94 14.43
C GLU A 844 -25.88 -7.54 13.16
N PHE A 845 -25.18 -6.74 12.34
CA PHE A 845 -24.50 -7.22 11.13
C PHE A 845 -23.22 -8.01 11.41
N LYS A 846 -22.58 -7.76 12.55
CA LYS A 846 -21.35 -8.44 12.98
C LYS A 846 -21.65 -9.72 13.74
N VAL A 847 -22.66 -9.70 14.62
CA VAL A 847 -23.03 -10.85 15.46
C VAL A 847 -23.93 -11.87 14.73
N ASP A 848 -24.53 -11.53 13.59
CA ASP A 848 -25.26 -12.47 12.74
C ASP A 848 -24.33 -13.55 12.18
N PRO A 849 -24.41 -14.82 12.64
CA PRO A 849 -23.47 -15.87 12.24
C PRO A 849 -23.65 -16.33 10.78
N GLN A 850 -24.71 -15.90 10.09
CA GLN A 850 -24.87 -16.11 8.65
C GLN A 850 -24.11 -15.06 7.82
N LEU A 851 -23.89 -13.87 8.38
CA LEU A 851 -23.23 -12.74 7.73
C LEU A 851 -21.76 -12.60 8.14
N ALA A 852 -21.45 -12.61 9.44
CA ALA A 852 -20.08 -12.47 9.98
C ALA A 852 -19.25 -11.34 9.32
N ILE A 853 -19.90 -10.22 8.98
CA ILE A 853 -19.28 -9.12 8.23
C ILE A 853 -18.29 -8.39 9.14
N LYS A 854 -17.08 -8.12 8.67
CA LYS A 854 -16.08 -7.35 9.43
C LYS A 854 -16.06 -5.86 9.07
N GLY A 855 -16.09 -5.56 7.78
CA GLY A 855 -16.00 -4.18 7.24
C GLY A 855 -17.02 -3.88 6.15
N VAL A 856 -16.95 -2.68 5.58
CA VAL A 856 -17.71 -2.27 4.39
C VAL A 856 -16.78 -1.52 3.42
N PRO A 857 -16.89 -1.72 2.09
CA PRO A 857 -17.89 -2.54 1.40
C PRO A 857 -17.63 -4.05 1.55
N TRP A 858 -18.71 -4.82 1.58
CA TRP A 858 -18.68 -6.29 1.69
C TRP A 858 -19.61 -6.88 0.64
N PHE A 859 -19.24 -7.99 0.00
CA PHE A 859 -20.02 -8.52 -1.14
C PHE A 859 -20.26 -10.03 -1.04
N TYR A 860 -21.51 -10.42 -1.26
CA TYR A 860 -21.97 -11.80 -1.23
C TYR A 860 -22.63 -12.21 -2.54
N ARG A 861 -22.21 -13.36 -3.09
CA ARG A 861 -23.05 -14.15 -4.00
C ARG A 861 -23.94 -15.04 -3.12
N VAL A 862 -25.26 -14.94 -3.29
CA VAL A 862 -26.23 -15.66 -2.44
C VAL A 862 -26.81 -16.81 -3.23
N SER A 863 -26.80 -18.00 -2.63
CA SER A 863 -27.38 -19.21 -3.22
C SER A 863 -28.25 -19.95 -2.20
N SER A 864 -29.19 -20.76 -2.69
CA SER A 864 -29.91 -21.75 -1.89
C SER A 864 -29.68 -23.13 -2.49
N ARG A 865 -29.60 -24.16 -1.63
CA ARG A 865 -29.36 -25.54 -2.05
C ARG A 865 -30.67 -26.26 -2.39
N THR A 866 -31.70 -26.13 -1.54
CA THR A 866 -33.06 -26.63 -1.79
C THR A 866 -34.11 -25.69 -1.16
N LEU A 867 -35.40 -25.96 -1.42
CA LEU A 867 -36.50 -25.19 -0.86
C LEU A 867 -36.59 -25.37 0.67
N GLY A 868 -36.24 -24.32 1.41
CA GLY A 868 -36.27 -24.30 2.88
C GLY A 868 -34.90 -24.54 3.54
N ASP A 869 -33.84 -24.79 2.78
CA ASP A 869 -32.47 -24.74 3.30
C ASP A 869 -32.08 -23.30 3.70
N PRO A 870 -31.17 -23.13 4.69
CA PRO A 870 -30.56 -21.83 4.95
C PRO A 870 -29.76 -21.34 3.74
N LEU A 871 -29.77 -20.03 3.51
CA LEU A 871 -29.02 -19.41 2.43
C LEU A 871 -27.51 -19.59 2.63
N VAL A 872 -26.80 -19.85 1.54
CA VAL A 872 -25.35 -19.94 1.49
C VAL A 872 -24.81 -18.63 0.93
N TYR A 873 -24.05 -17.92 1.78
CA TYR A 873 -23.43 -16.64 1.50
C TYR A 873 -21.95 -16.85 1.11
N GLU A 874 -21.63 -16.73 -0.18
CA GLU A 874 -20.26 -16.83 -0.69
C GLU A 874 -19.61 -15.44 -0.69
N HIS A 875 -18.66 -15.21 0.24
CA HIS A 875 -17.95 -13.92 0.34
C HIS A 875 -16.97 -13.76 -0.82
N ILE A 876 -17.21 -12.75 -1.66
CA ILE A 876 -16.36 -12.44 -2.80
C ILE A 876 -15.27 -11.45 -2.37
N LYS A 877 -14.02 -11.90 -2.22
CA LYS A 877 -12.86 -11.04 -1.92
C LYS A 877 -12.19 -10.50 -3.19
N LYS A 878 -12.73 -9.41 -3.76
CA LYS A 878 -12.23 -8.77 -4.99
C LYS A 878 -12.27 -7.23 -4.89
N LYS A 879 -11.37 -6.54 -5.61
CA LYS A 879 -11.35 -5.07 -5.73
C LYS A 879 -12.54 -4.57 -6.56
N PHE A 880 -13.60 -4.13 -5.89
CA PHE A 880 -14.85 -3.67 -6.51
C PHE A 880 -14.77 -2.35 -7.30
N TYR A 881 -13.57 -1.89 -7.62
CA TYR A 881 -13.29 -0.73 -8.48
C TYR A 881 -12.53 -1.09 -9.76
N LEU A 882 -12.13 -2.36 -9.95
CA LEU A 882 -11.52 -2.88 -11.17
C LEU A 882 -12.57 -3.59 -12.03
N LEU A 883 -12.57 -3.34 -13.34
CA LEU A 883 -13.59 -3.88 -14.25
C LEU A 883 -13.47 -5.40 -14.41
N GLU A 884 -12.26 -5.89 -14.65
CA GLU A 884 -11.95 -7.31 -14.87
C GLU A 884 -12.28 -8.17 -13.64
N ALA A 885 -12.11 -7.61 -12.44
CA ALA A 885 -12.51 -8.24 -11.19
C ALA A 885 -14.04 -8.39 -11.12
N LEU A 886 -14.79 -7.33 -11.47
CA LEU A 886 -16.25 -7.32 -11.44
C LEU A 886 -16.88 -8.19 -12.54
N GLU A 887 -16.23 -8.35 -13.69
CA GLU A 887 -16.61 -9.34 -14.72
C GLU A 887 -16.61 -10.76 -14.13
N GLN A 888 -15.61 -11.12 -13.34
CA GLN A 888 -15.53 -12.41 -12.64
C GLN A 888 -16.62 -12.55 -11.56
N VAL A 889 -16.90 -11.50 -10.79
CA VAL A 889 -17.93 -11.53 -9.71
C VAL A 889 -19.33 -11.87 -10.25
N PHE A 890 -19.70 -11.28 -11.38
CA PHE A 890 -21.05 -11.39 -11.94
C PHE A 890 -21.21 -12.50 -12.99
N ALA A 891 -20.14 -13.22 -13.33
CA ALA A 891 -20.19 -14.31 -14.29
C ALA A 891 -21.16 -15.45 -13.86
N PRO A 892 -21.86 -16.09 -14.81
CA PRO A 892 -22.54 -17.36 -14.54
C PRO A 892 -21.51 -18.43 -14.14
N LEU A 893 -21.93 -19.34 -13.26
CA LEU A 893 -21.22 -20.58 -12.92
C LEU A 893 -21.63 -21.69 -13.90
#